data_AF-A0A7C8IWG8-F1
#
_entry.id   AF-A0A7C8IWG8-F1
#
_cell.length_a   1.000
_cell.length_b   1.000
_cell.length_c   1.000
_cell.angle_alpha   90.00
_cell.angle_beta   90.00
_cell.angle_gamma   90.00
#
_symmetry.space_group_name_H-M   'P 1'
#
loop_
_entity.id
_entity.type
_entity.pdbx_description
1 polymer ?
#
loop_
_entity_poly.entity_id
_entity_poly.type
_entity_poly.pdbx_seq_one_letter_code
_entity_poly.pdbx_strand_id
1 'polypeptide(L)'
;MLSRTTTPSAASVKALTRVVLPVGSQSRNFATVQEGSPKRTYGGLKDQDRIFQNLYGRYPADLKSAKRMGDWHKTKEIILKGHDWIISEIKASGLRGRGGAGFPSGLKWSFMNFKDWDKDTKPRYLVVNADEGEPGTCKDREIMRKDPHKLVEGCLVAGRAMNATAAYIYIRGEFIHEAAVLQHAIDEAYADGLIGKNACGSGYDFDVYIHRGAGAYVCGEETSLIESLEGKPGKPRLKPPFPAAVGLFGCPSTVANVETVAVAPTICRRGGSWFAGFGRERNQGTKLFGISGAVNNPCTVEEEMSIPLRELIERHCGGVKGGWDNLLAIIPGGSSTPILPKHICDDQLMDFDGLKDSQSGLGTAAVIVLDKSADVVRAISRLSHFYRHESCGQCTPCREGSKWTEQIMSRFEKGQGREREIDMLQELTKQVEGHTICALGEAFAWPIQGLIRHFRPELEARMQKYAAEHGGQTYAGGWEPGLERTFRLLQSIAQILSSYTLPFECLLFLIAYLPLPTSKAGPDAATTHAVLVGLRGQLALARRYFRLFRFLESFHAAQKLYLSLSSTPTSTSRWGNTDVWIDVFSRTFNGMYLLLEASTMADAQKIDGLALWGPELEAVVGVEGQRFWLFSLACGALSGLVKIANVVADAPAPVPGKRRETSDGDVNEKKERSTTEGDGQDEKTSDKGEGKQQSDKLVRSQEVRSKILYLGRRVVSDTLDITIPGSIVGWVPVSTGTVGLAMFVTTVLTSIDIWERCGREVANSKKQ
;
A
#
# COMPACT_ATOMS: atom_id res chain seq x y z
N MET A 1 -0.87 -25.39 35.53
CA MET A 1 -1.18 -26.14 36.77
C MET A 1 -1.78 -25.15 37.75
N LEU A 2 -3.11 -25.07 37.84
CA LEU A 2 -3.96 -25.46 38.99
C LEU A 2 -3.58 -24.68 40.28
N SER A 3 -4.44 -23.87 40.89
CA SER A 3 -5.70 -24.32 41.52
C SER A 3 -6.66 -23.14 41.83
N ARG A 4 -7.97 -23.43 41.77
CA ARG A 4 -9.10 -22.61 42.26
C ARG A 4 -9.63 -23.25 43.55
N THR A 5 -10.09 -22.43 44.50
CA THR A 5 -11.11 -22.74 45.55
C THR A 5 -11.24 -21.53 46.48
N THR A 6 -12.34 -21.11 47.13
CA THR A 6 -13.81 -21.25 47.06
C THR A 6 -14.34 -20.24 48.11
N THR A 7 -15.54 -19.68 47.90
CA THR A 7 -16.29 -18.79 48.80
C THR A 7 -16.75 -19.47 50.12
N PRO A 8 -17.19 -18.67 51.12
CA PRO A 8 -18.40 -19.02 51.85
C PRO A 8 -19.38 -17.84 52.04
N SER A 9 -20.66 -18.20 52.21
CA SER A 9 -21.79 -17.31 52.52
C SER A 9 -22.47 -17.71 53.84
N ALA A 10 -23.29 -16.78 54.34
CA ALA A 10 -24.46 -16.94 55.23
C ALA A 10 -24.24 -16.94 56.76
N ALA A 11 -24.37 -15.73 57.32
CA ALA A 11 -25.35 -15.32 58.34
C ALA A 11 -25.60 -16.21 59.57
N SER A 12 -25.44 -15.58 60.75
CA SER A 12 -26.38 -15.77 61.85
C SER A 12 -26.68 -14.44 62.54
N VAL A 13 -27.93 -14.32 62.97
CA VAL A 13 -28.74 -13.13 63.24
C VAL A 13 -29.27 -13.21 64.68
N LYS A 14 -29.74 -12.05 65.20
CA LYS A 14 -30.64 -11.80 66.38
C LYS A 14 -29.93 -11.42 67.70
N ALA A 15 -30.38 -10.44 68.49
CA ALA A 15 -31.63 -9.67 68.47
C ALA A 15 -31.61 -8.39 69.37
N LEU A 16 -32.60 -7.51 69.13
CA LEU A 16 -33.32 -6.60 70.05
C LEU A 16 -32.59 -5.29 70.45
N THR A 17 -33.17 -4.08 70.43
CA THR A 17 -34.57 -3.63 70.44
C THR A 17 -34.69 -2.16 69.96
N ARG A 18 -35.89 -1.79 69.54
CA ARG A 18 -36.31 -0.53 68.88
C ARG A 18 -36.62 0.56 69.91
N VAL A 19 -36.07 1.76 69.73
CA VAL A 19 -36.61 3.03 70.29
C VAL A 19 -36.73 4.01 69.11
N VAL A 20 -37.93 4.54 68.91
CA VAL A 20 -38.26 5.58 67.93
C VAL A 20 -38.32 6.91 68.67
N LEU A 21 -37.74 7.98 68.11
CA LEU A 21 -38.11 9.42 68.17
C LEU A 21 -36.95 10.27 67.56
N PRO A 22 -37.17 11.54 67.18
CA PRO A 22 -37.81 12.05 65.97
C PRO A 22 -36.79 12.61 64.93
N VAL A 23 -37.25 12.77 63.68
CA VAL A 23 -36.47 13.33 62.56
C VAL A 23 -36.26 14.83 62.77
N GLY A 24 -35.06 15.21 63.23
CA GLY A 24 -34.54 16.57 63.15
C GLY A 24 -33.60 16.71 61.96
N SER A 25 -33.93 17.60 61.02
CA SER A 25 -33.12 17.91 59.85
C SER A 25 -31.78 18.54 60.26
N GLN A 26 -30.74 17.73 60.38
CA GLN A 26 -29.36 18.23 60.37
C GLN A 26 -28.83 18.15 58.94
N SER A 27 -28.85 19.32 58.29
CA SER A 27 -28.03 19.65 57.13
C SER A 27 -26.58 19.23 57.44
N ARG A 28 -26.10 18.19 56.77
CA ARG A 28 -24.67 17.93 56.65
C ARG A 28 -24.11 19.06 55.80
N ASN A 29 -23.46 20.02 56.47
CA ASN A 29 -22.70 21.07 55.79
C ASN A 29 -21.67 20.38 54.88
N PHE A 30 -21.88 20.49 53.58
CA PHE A 30 -20.89 20.18 52.58
C PHE A 30 -19.61 20.93 52.93
N ALA A 31 -18.48 20.22 52.91
CA ALA A 31 -17.17 20.83 52.95
C ALA A 31 -17.16 22.01 51.98
N THR A 32 -16.87 23.20 52.51
CA THR A 32 -16.68 24.41 51.74
C THR A 32 -15.66 24.08 50.65
N VAL A 33 -16.13 24.04 49.40
CA VAL A 33 -15.26 24.12 48.23
C VAL A 33 -14.41 25.35 48.47
N GLN A 34 -13.11 25.16 48.71
CA GLN A 34 -12.17 26.27 48.64
C GLN A 34 -12.46 26.96 47.31
N GLU A 35 -12.84 28.24 47.38
CA GLU A 35 -13.04 29.08 46.21
C GLU A 35 -11.90 28.80 45.24
N GLY A 36 -12.28 28.28 44.06
CA GLY A 36 -11.34 27.69 43.13
C GLY A 36 -10.19 28.65 42.86
N SER A 37 -8.98 28.11 42.82
CA SER A 37 -7.80 28.77 42.28
C SER A 37 -8.21 29.65 41.08
N PRO A 38 -7.78 30.92 41.00
CA PRO A 38 -8.26 31.85 39.99
C PRO A 38 -8.24 31.17 38.62
N LYS A 39 -9.36 31.23 37.87
CA LYS A 39 -9.45 30.67 36.52
C LYS A 39 -8.35 31.30 35.67
N ARG A 40 -7.22 30.60 35.59
CA ARG A 40 -6.06 31.06 34.86
C ARG A 40 -6.40 30.96 33.37
N THR A 41 -6.38 32.10 32.69
CA THR A 41 -6.40 32.16 31.22
C THR A 41 -5.01 31.81 30.73
N TYR A 42 -4.91 30.88 29.78
CA TYR A 42 -3.65 30.44 29.18
C TYR A 42 -3.48 31.01 27.78
N GLY A 43 -2.25 31.28 27.37
CA GLY A 43 -1.92 31.97 26.13
C GLY A 43 -1.53 33.44 26.36
N GLY A 44 -0.99 34.07 25.32
CA GLY A 44 -0.56 35.47 25.41
C GLY A 44 0.88 35.58 25.90
N LEU A 45 1.72 34.64 25.50
CA LEU A 45 3.13 34.59 25.79
C LEU A 45 3.80 35.88 25.30
N LYS A 46 4.41 36.60 26.23
CA LYS A 46 5.15 37.83 25.93
C LYS A 46 6.41 37.49 25.15
N ASP A 47 6.84 38.38 24.27
CA ASP A 47 8.03 38.14 23.44
C ASP A 47 9.31 37.92 24.28
N GLN A 48 9.42 38.59 25.42
CA GLN A 48 10.53 38.39 26.37
C GLN A 48 10.54 37.00 27.04
N ASP A 49 9.40 36.31 27.03
CA ASP A 49 9.23 34.98 27.63
C ASP A 49 9.40 33.85 26.60
N ARG A 50 9.53 34.20 25.32
CA ARG A 50 9.87 33.25 24.25
C ARG A 50 11.33 32.80 24.39
N ILE A 51 11.54 31.49 24.29
CA ILE A 51 12.88 30.89 24.34
C ILE A 51 13.55 30.98 22.98
N PHE A 52 12.80 30.80 21.89
CA PHE A 52 13.29 30.80 20.51
C PHE A 52 13.13 32.19 19.89
N GLN A 53 14.00 33.12 20.28
CA GLN A 53 13.91 34.54 19.89
C GLN A 53 14.15 34.78 18.39
N ASN A 54 14.95 33.96 17.71
CA ASN A 54 15.23 34.08 16.28
C ASN A 54 14.45 33.05 15.46
N LEU A 55 13.31 32.54 15.94
CA LEU A 55 12.51 31.53 15.26
C LEU A 55 12.11 31.90 13.82
N TYR A 56 12.11 33.20 13.49
CA TYR A 56 11.81 33.69 12.14
C TYR A 56 13.04 34.04 11.28
N GLY A 57 14.26 33.93 11.80
CA GLY A 57 15.50 34.20 11.07
C GLY A 57 15.69 35.69 10.77
N ARG A 58 15.27 36.56 11.70
CA ARG A 58 15.43 38.02 11.58
C ARG A 58 16.88 38.46 11.82
N TYR A 59 17.63 37.65 12.57
CA TYR A 59 19.05 37.82 12.83
C TYR A 59 19.85 36.67 12.20
N PRO A 60 21.14 36.88 11.90
CA PRO A 60 22.03 35.79 11.47
C PRO A 60 22.09 34.66 12.50
N ALA A 61 22.31 33.43 12.02
CA ALA A 61 22.45 32.23 12.85
C ALA A 61 23.87 32.06 13.44
N ASP A 62 24.66 33.14 13.48
CA ASP A 62 26.07 33.14 13.90
C ASP A 62 26.24 33.24 15.42
N LEU A 63 27.43 32.84 15.91
CA LEU A 63 27.75 32.85 17.34
C LEU A 63 27.62 34.25 17.95
N LYS A 64 27.97 35.29 17.20
CA LYS A 64 27.88 36.68 17.66
C LYS A 64 26.44 37.10 17.96
N SER A 65 25.50 36.78 17.06
CA SER A 65 24.08 37.08 17.27
C SER A 65 23.50 36.22 18.37
N ALA A 66 23.87 34.94 18.43
CA ALA A 66 23.43 34.01 19.48
C ALA A 66 23.83 34.53 20.89
N LYS A 67 25.09 34.92 21.08
CA LYS A 67 25.58 35.50 22.35
C LYS A 67 24.82 36.77 22.74
N ARG A 68 24.49 37.62 21.77
CA ARG A 68 23.68 38.85 22.03
C ARG A 68 22.27 38.52 22.51
N MET A 69 21.69 37.40 22.07
CA MET A 69 20.37 36.92 22.50
C MET A 69 20.42 36.12 23.81
N GLY A 70 21.61 35.97 24.41
CA GLY A 70 21.82 35.31 25.70
C GLY A 70 22.15 33.82 25.63
N ASP A 71 22.38 33.28 24.42
CA ASP A 71 22.96 31.94 24.29
C ASP A 71 24.43 31.95 24.72
N TRP A 72 24.91 30.82 25.24
CA TRP A 72 26.23 30.70 25.84
C TRP A 72 26.48 31.61 27.07
N HIS A 73 25.44 32.21 27.62
CA HIS A 73 25.56 33.05 28.82
C HIS A 73 25.66 32.17 30.08
N LYS A 74 26.75 32.34 30.83
CA LYS A 74 27.01 31.62 32.08
C LYS A 74 26.94 30.10 31.99
N THR A 75 27.23 29.54 30.80
CA THR A 75 27.17 28.10 30.56
C THR A 75 28.21 27.36 31.39
N LYS A 76 29.40 27.97 31.58
CA LYS A 76 30.45 27.44 32.47
C LYS A 76 29.93 27.22 33.89
N GLU A 77 29.25 28.22 34.45
CA GLU A 77 28.68 28.17 35.80
C GLU A 77 27.58 27.12 35.90
N ILE A 78 26.72 26.98 34.88
CA ILE A 78 25.72 25.92 34.80
C ILE A 78 26.38 24.53 34.85
N ILE A 79 27.46 24.34 34.08
CA ILE A 79 28.20 23.06 34.04
C ILE A 79 28.87 22.75 35.38
N LEU A 80 29.44 23.76 36.02
CA LEU A 80 30.14 23.62 37.31
C LEU A 80 29.21 23.35 38.49
N LYS A 81 27.92 23.72 38.40
CA LYS A 81 26.91 23.33 39.39
C LYS A 81 26.64 21.82 39.44
N GLY A 82 27.08 21.08 38.43
CA GLY A 82 27.03 19.62 38.41
C GLY A 82 25.72 19.03 37.90
N HIS A 83 25.76 17.73 37.60
CA HIS A 83 24.66 17.01 36.96
C HIS A 83 23.38 16.96 37.81
N ASP A 84 23.52 16.75 39.12
CA ASP A 84 22.37 16.65 40.04
C ASP A 84 21.56 17.94 40.10
N TRP A 85 22.24 19.09 40.09
CA TRP A 85 21.57 20.39 40.07
C TRP A 85 20.82 20.59 38.75
N ILE A 86 21.45 20.29 37.60
CA ILE A 86 20.82 20.42 36.29
C ILE A 86 19.58 19.50 36.18
N ILE A 87 19.70 18.23 36.57
CA ILE A 87 18.56 17.29 36.58
C ILE A 87 17.44 17.80 37.49
N SER A 88 17.78 18.32 38.67
CA SER A 88 16.81 18.82 39.64
C SER A 88 16.05 20.05 39.12
N GLU A 89 16.74 21.00 38.49
CA GLU A 89 16.11 22.16 37.84
C GLU A 89 15.17 21.74 36.70
N ILE A 90 15.59 20.78 35.86
CA ILE A 90 14.75 20.28 34.76
C ILE A 90 13.54 19.51 35.30
N LYS A 91 13.69 18.74 36.39
CA LYS A 91 12.55 18.12 37.08
C LYS A 91 11.60 19.17 37.68
N ALA A 92 12.14 20.19 38.34
CA ALA A 92 11.37 21.29 38.92
C ALA A 92 10.62 22.11 37.86
N SER A 93 11.18 22.21 36.65
CA SER A 93 10.53 22.89 35.52
C SER A 93 9.26 22.20 35.01
N GLY A 94 9.06 20.91 35.34
CA GLY A 94 7.95 20.12 34.79
C GLY A 94 8.08 19.82 33.29
N LEU A 95 9.27 20.02 32.68
CA LEU A 95 9.49 19.80 31.25
C LEU A 95 9.15 18.36 30.84
N ARG A 96 8.20 18.24 29.90
CA ARG A 96 7.84 16.99 29.23
C ARG A 96 8.43 16.94 27.82
N GLY A 97 8.79 15.75 27.37
CA GLY A 97 9.45 15.52 26.08
C GLY A 97 8.65 16.09 24.91
N ARG A 98 9.31 16.87 24.06
CA ARG A 98 8.71 17.67 22.98
C ARG A 98 8.67 16.94 21.62
N GLY A 99 9.00 15.66 21.60
CA GLY A 99 8.99 14.82 20.39
C GLY A 99 7.68 14.07 20.13
N GLY A 100 6.74 14.01 21.09
CA GLY A 100 5.46 13.32 20.90
C GLY A 100 4.94 12.60 22.14
N ALA A 101 5.78 11.77 22.76
CA ALA A 101 5.39 10.92 23.88
C ALA A 101 5.11 11.67 25.20
N GLY A 102 5.60 12.90 25.34
CA GLY A 102 5.37 13.71 26.54
C GLY A 102 5.97 13.12 27.83
N PHE A 103 7.01 12.30 27.75
CA PHE A 103 7.65 11.72 28.93
C PHE A 103 8.41 12.80 29.74
N PRO A 104 8.35 12.82 31.08
CA PRO A 104 9.06 13.83 31.89
C PRO A 104 10.58 13.82 31.65
N SER A 105 11.13 14.92 31.12
CA SER A 105 12.50 14.95 30.58
C SER A 105 13.56 14.84 31.67
N GLY A 106 13.38 15.54 32.79
CA GLY A 106 14.32 15.44 33.92
C GLY A 106 14.34 14.04 34.54
N LEU A 107 13.22 13.32 34.53
CA LEU A 107 13.18 11.91 34.94
C LEU A 107 13.93 11.04 33.93
N LYS A 108 13.70 11.23 32.62
CA LYS A 108 14.40 10.49 31.55
C LYS A 108 15.92 10.62 31.69
N TRP A 109 16.39 11.84 31.90
CA TRP A 109 17.82 12.14 32.02
C TRP A 109 18.44 11.50 33.27
N SER A 110 17.68 11.41 34.37
CA SER A 110 18.17 10.76 35.58
C SER A 110 18.43 9.25 35.44
N PHE A 111 17.89 8.58 34.41
CA PHE A 111 18.19 7.17 34.16
C PHE A 111 19.62 6.92 33.68
N MET A 112 20.31 7.93 33.16
CA MET A 112 21.70 7.81 32.70
C MET A 112 22.70 7.74 33.87
N ASN A 113 22.33 8.27 35.03
CA ASN A 113 23.15 8.32 36.24
C ASN A 113 22.64 7.27 37.24
N PHE A 114 22.56 6.01 36.81
CA PHE A 114 22.15 4.89 37.68
C PHE A 114 23.18 4.65 38.80
N LYS A 115 22.84 3.82 39.79
CA LYS A 115 23.74 3.54 40.91
C LYS A 115 25.09 3.01 40.41
N ASP A 116 26.20 3.57 40.91
CA ASP A 116 27.57 3.21 40.51
C ASP A 116 27.93 3.56 39.04
N TRP A 117 27.21 4.51 38.42
CA TRP A 117 27.51 4.98 37.06
C TRP A 117 28.94 5.54 36.93
N ASP A 118 29.48 6.11 37.99
CA ASP A 118 30.83 6.67 38.08
C ASP A 118 31.93 5.60 37.99
N LYS A 119 31.59 4.34 38.26
CA LYS A 119 32.51 3.19 38.15
C LYS A 119 32.47 2.53 36.77
N ASP A 120 31.44 2.81 35.98
CA ASP A 120 31.31 2.29 34.62
C ASP A 120 32.21 3.10 33.68
N THR A 121 33.17 2.39 33.06
CA THR A 121 34.17 2.98 32.16
C THR A 121 33.65 3.23 30.76
N LYS A 122 32.42 2.80 30.44
CA LYS A 122 31.83 3.04 29.13
C LYS A 122 31.56 4.53 28.91
N PRO A 123 31.82 5.05 27.70
CA PRO A 123 31.35 6.39 27.34
C PRO A 123 29.83 6.44 27.39
N ARG A 124 29.28 7.63 27.59
CA ARG A 124 27.83 7.86 27.63
C ARG A 124 27.46 8.80 26.49
N TYR A 125 26.33 8.59 25.84
CA TYR A 125 25.97 9.39 24.68
C TYR A 125 24.63 10.11 24.85
N LEU A 126 24.63 11.38 24.51
CA LEU A 126 23.39 12.09 24.18
C LEU A 126 23.13 11.88 22.70
N VAL A 127 21.93 11.44 22.34
CA VAL A 127 21.51 11.38 20.96
C VAL A 127 20.35 12.35 20.77
N VAL A 128 20.58 13.38 19.95
CA VAL A 128 19.55 14.38 19.66
C VAL A 128 18.77 13.93 18.43
N ASN A 129 17.48 13.71 18.62
CA ASN A 129 16.57 13.37 17.54
C ASN A 129 16.18 14.64 16.78
N ALA A 130 16.75 14.79 15.59
CA ALA A 130 16.53 15.89 14.65
C ALA A 130 16.04 15.37 13.27
N ASP A 131 15.39 14.20 13.26
CA ASP A 131 14.84 13.60 12.03
C ASP A 131 13.54 14.29 11.57
N GLU A 132 12.67 14.71 12.49
CA GLU A 132 11.42 15.45 12.17
C GLU A 132 10.68 14.94 10.91
N GLY A 133 10.48 13.62 10.81
CA GLY A 133 9.74 13.00 9.71
C GLY A 133 8.22 13.17 9.79
N GLU A 134 7.68 13.60 10.94
CA GLU A 134 6.25 13.64 11.25
C GLU A 134 5.49 14.67 10.39
N PRO A 135 4.51 14.26 9.55
CA PRO A 135 3.70 15.17 8.76
C PRO A 135 3.05 16.29 9.58
N GLY A 136 3.17 17.51 9.08
CA GLY A 136 2.72 18.74 9.74
C GLY A 136 3.76 19.38 10.67
N THR A 137 4.85 18.67 11.01
CA THR A 137 5.87 19.17 11.93
C THR A 137 7.02 19.83 11.17
N CYS A 138 7.39 21.04 11.58
CA CYS A 138 8.53 21.80 11.03
C CYS A 138 9.22 22.69 12.08
N LYS A 139 9.01 22.41 13.37
CA LYS A 139 9.53 23.18 14.49
C LYS A 139 11.02 22.95 14.73
N ASP A 140 11.49 21.71 14.61
CA ASP A 140 12.88 21.34 14.85
C ASP A 140 13.76 21.86 13.70
N ARG A 141 13.23 21.84 12.47
CA ARG A 141 13.81 22.52 11.31
C ARG A 141 14.08 24.01 11.58
N GLU A 142 13.14 24.73 12.20
CA GLU A 142 13.34 26.15 12.53
C GLU A 142 14.48 26.35 13.53
N ILE A 143 14.56 25.51 14.56
CA ILE A 143 15.63 25.58 15.57
C ILE A 143 17.00 25.37 14.90
N MET A 144 17.14 24.30 14.10
CA MET A 144 18.43 23.97 13.48
C MET A 144 18.93 25.03 12.50
N ARG A 145 18.02 25.71 11.79
CA ARG A 145 18.41 26.63 10.71
C ARG A 145 18.51 28.09 11.15
N LYS A 146 17.92 28.46 12.28
CA LYS A 146 17.85 29.86 12.74
C LYS A 146 18.40 30.11 14.14
N ASP A 147 18.32 29.11 15.04
CA ASP A 147 18.85 29.17 16.40
C ASP A 147 19.78 27.96 16.71
N PRO A 148 20.76 27.62 15.82
CA PRO A 148 21.56 26.40 15.98
C PRO A 148 22.42 26.41 17.26
N HIS A 149 22.96 27.57 17.66
CA HIS A 149 23.77 27.67 18.88
C HIS A 149 23.00 27.33 20.15
N LYS A 150 21.69 27.60 20.19
CA LYS A 150 20.83 27.23 21.33
C LYS A 150 20.71 25.71 21.45
N LEU A 151 20.66 25.01 20.31
CA LEU A 151 20.71 23.54 20.27
C LEU A 151 22.07 23.00 20.71
N VAL A 152 23.18 23.56 20.21
CA VAL A 152 24.55 23.12 20.56
C VAL A 152 24.83 23.36 22.05
N GLU A 153 24.45 24.51 22.59
CA GLU A 153 24.50 24.76 24.03
C GLU A 153 23.62 23.78 24.80
N GLY A 154 22.42 23.50 24.29
CA GLY A 154 21.51 22.48 24.81
C GLY A 154 22.15 21.11 24.90
N CYS A 155 22.91 20.72 23.86
CA CYS A 155 23.64 19.46 23.85
C CYS A 155 24.65 19.41 25.00
N LEU A 156 25.41 20.49 25.23
CA LEU A 156 26.38 20.56 26.31
C LEU A 156 25.72 20.50 27.70
N VAL A 157 24.65 21.26 27.92
CA VAL A 157 23.94 21.29 29.21
C VAL A 157 23.25 19.96 29.50
N ALA A 158 22.52 19.40 28.53
CA ALA A 158 21.87 18.09 28.68
C ALA A 158 22.91 16.96 28.78
N GLY A 159 23.99 17.05 28.00
CA GLY A 159 25.13 16.14 28.06
C GLY A 159 25.74 16.13 29.46
N ARG A 160 26.02 17.31 30.03
CA ARG A 160 26.53 17.44 31.40
C ARG A 160 25.58 16.88 32.44
N ALA A 161 24.27 17.06 32.28
CA ALA A 161 23.24 16.50 33.16
C ALA A 161 23.27 14.96 33.20
N MET A 162 23.59 14.34 32.05
CA MET A 162 23.64 12.88 31.91
C MET A 162 25.07 12.31 31.95
N ASN A 163 26.05 13.17 32.25
CA ASN A 163 27.48 12.87 32.19
C ASN A 163 27.89 12.20 30.85
N ALA A 164 27.34 12.68 29.73
CA ALA A 164 27.65 12.20 28.40
C ALA A 164 29.06 12.61 27.95
N THR A 165 29.76 11.77 27.19
CA THR A 165 31.06 12.10 26.61
C THR A 165 30.91 12.87 25.30
N ALA A 166 29.81 12.62 24.57
CA ALA A 166 29.51 13.30 23.33
C ALA A 166 28.00 13.38 23.07
N ALA A 167 27.60 14.34 22.23
CA ALA A 167 26.30 14.38 21.58
C ALA A 167 26.39 13.98 20.12
N TYR A 168 25.48 13.13 19.68
CA TYR A 168 25.23 12.87 18.26
C TYR A 168 23.89 13.48 17.87
N ILE A 169 23.91 14.47 16.99
CA ILE A 169 22.73 15.06 16.41
C ILE A 169 22.38 14.28 15.14
N TYR A 170 21.33 13.46 15.22
CA TYR A 170 20.82 12.70 14.08
C TYR A 170 19.84 13.58 13.31
N ILE A 171 20.33 14.22 12.25
CA ILE A 171 19.54 15.13 11.42
C ILE A 171 18.92 14.39 10.24
N ARG A 172 17.70 14.79 9.89
CA ARG A 172 16.98 14.28 8.72
C ARG A 172 17.84 14.33 7.45
N GLY A 173 17.73 13.31 6.61
CA GLY A 173 18.46 13.25 5.33
C GLY A 173 18.13 14.42 4.40
N GLU A 174 16.87 14.83 4.34
CA GLU A 174 16.39 15.90 3.45
C GLU A 174 16.82 17.31 3.92
N PHE A 175 17.23 17.46 5.18
CA PHE A 175 17.64 18.73 5.79
C PHE A 175 19.11 19.07 5.49
N ILE A 176 19.45 19.18 4.20
CA ILE A 176 20.82 19.45 3.74
C ILE A 176 21.30 20.84 4.19
N HIS A 177 20.47 21.86 3.98
CA HIS A 177 20.82 23.24 4.32
C HIS A 177 20.93 23.41 5.84
N GLU A 178 19.99 22.84 6.58
CA GLU A 178 19.97 22.92 8.04
C GLU A 178 21.16 22.16 8.65
N ALA A 179 21.60 21.04 8.06
CA ALA A 179 22.83 20.36 8.46
C ALA A 179 24.06 21.25 8.26
N ALA A 180 24.16 21.96 7.13
CA ALA A 180 25.28 22.84 6.84
C ALA A 180 25.33 24.04 7.81
N VAL A 181 24.18 24.67 8.10
CA VAL A 181 24.07 25.76 9.07
C VAL A 181 24.45 25.29 10.48
N LEU A 182 23.94 24.12 10.89
CA LEU A 182 24.26 23.55 12.19
C LEU A 182 25.74 23.16 12.31
N GLN A 183 26.34 22.60 11.25
CA GLN A 183 27.77 22.29 11.21
C GLN A 183 28.60 23.57 11.38
N HIS A 184 28.26 24.65 10.67
CA HIS A 184 28.93 25.93 10.83
C HIS A 184 28.87 26.46 12.28
N ALA A 185 27.69 26.36 12.92
CA ALA A 185 27.54 26.77 14.32
C ALA A 185 28.33 25.88 15.30
N ILE A 186 28.48 24.59 15.00
CA ILE A 186 29.35 23.67 15.74
C ILE A 186 30.82 24.07 15.57
N ASP A 187 31.26 24.35 14.34
CA ASP A 187 32.63 24.77 14.04
C ASP A 187 32.97 26.09 14.76
N GLU A 188 32.05 27.06 14.77
CA GLU A 188 32.19 28.30 15.55
C GLU A 188 32.29 28.03 17.06
N ALA A 189 31.50 27.09 17.59
CA ALA A 189 31.54 26.72 19.01
C ALA A 189 32.84 26.00 19.39
N TYR A 190 33.41 25.17 18.51
CA TYR A 190 34.74 24.60 18.69
C TYR A 190 35.84 25.67 18.64
N ALA A 191 35.77 26.58 17.67
CA ALA A 191 36.76 27.66 17.50
C ALA A 191 36.83 28.60 18.72
N ASP A 192 35.70 28.86 19.38
CA ASP A 192 35.60 29.69 20.58
C ASP A 192 35.81 28.91 21.90
N GLY A 193 36.11 27.60 21.83
CA GLY A 193 36.34 26.74 23.00
C GLY A 193 35.10 26.49 23.87
N LEU A 194 33.91 26.61 23.28
CA LEU A 194 32.62 26.39 23.96
C LEU A 194 32.29 24.90 24.08
N ILE A 195 32.74 24.09 23.12
CA ILE A 195 32.64 22.63 23.11
C ILE A 195 34.01 22.02 22.78
N GLY A 196 34.10 20.68 22.85
CA GLY A 196 35.34 19.93 22.70
C GLY A 196 36.04 19.72 24.03
N LYS A 197 37.37 19.73 24.00
CA LYS A 197 38.19 19.57 25.19
C LYS A 197 38.03 20.78 26.11
N ASN A 198 37.74 20.55 27.38
CA ASN A 198 37.52 21.58 28.39
C ASN A 198 36.42 22.59 27.97
N ALA A 199 35.25 22.09 27.60
CA ALA A 199 34.11 22.87 27.12
C ALA A 199 33.78 24.05 28.04
N CYS A 200 33.71 25.26 27.48
CA CYS A 200 33.53 26.53 28.21
C CYS A 200 34.58 26.79 29.33
N GLY A 201 35.75 26.15 29.28
CA GLY A 201 36.77 26.24 30.31
C GLY A 201 36.32 25.69 31.68
N SER A 202 35.43 24.69 31.68
CA SER A 202 34.79 24.11 32.88
C SER A 202 35.47 22.86 33.45
N GLY A 203 36.42 22.26 32.73
CA GLY A 203 37.06 20.99 33.03
C GLY A 203 36.30 19.76 32.50
N TYR A 204 35.22 19.96 31.74
CA TYR A 204 34.40 18.89 31.16
C TYR A 204 34.67 18.77 29.66
N ASP A 205 35.07 17.59 29.20
CA ASP A 205 35.28 17.30 27.78
C ASP A 205 33.96 16.84 27.15
N PHE A 206 33.54 17.48 26.05
CA PHE A 206 32.28 17.17 25.40
C PHE A 206 32.27 17.51 23.90
N ASP A 207 32.19 16.48 23.06
CA ASP A 207 32.13 16.65 21.61
C ASP A 207 30.69 16.64 21.07
N VAL A 208 30.49 17.29 19.93
CA VAL A 208 29.20 17.30 19.21
C VAL A 208 29.42 16.87 17.77
N TYR A 209 28.75 15.79 17.38
CA TYR A 209 28.81 15.20 16.04
C TYR A 209 27.46 15.34 15.35
N ILE A 210 27.47 15.63 14.05
CA ILE A 210 26.28 15.55 13.20
C ILE A 210 26.30 14.22 12.43
N HIS A 211 25.20 13.49 12.46
CA HIS A 211 24.97 12.35 11.58
C HIS A 211 23.69 12.56 10.78
N ARG A 212 23.78 12.38 9.45
CA ARG A 212 22.64 12.58 8.55
C ARG A 212 21.97 11.23 8.26
N GLY A 213 20.65 11.18 8.43
CA GLY A 213 19.81 10.09 7.94
C GLY A 213 19.64 10.10 6.43
N ALA A 214 18.72 9.26 5.93
CA ALA A 214 18.50 9.07 4.49
C ALA A 214 17.00 8.92 4.12
N GLY A 215 16.13 9.74 4.72
CA GLY A 215 14.71 9.82 4.34
C GLY A 215 13.85 8.64 4.82
N ALA A 216 13.84 8.40 6.14
CA ALA A 216 13.04 7.33 6.73
C ALA A 216 12.43 7.80 8.07
N TYR A 217 11.12 8.05 8.11
CA TYR A 217 10.42 8.53 9.31
C TYR A 217 10.55 7.58 10.50
N VAL A 218 10.61 6.28 10.25
CA VAL A 218 10.84 5.28 11.31
C VAL A 218 12.19 5.48 12.03
N CYS A 219 13.18 6.11 11.39
CA CYS A 219 14.45 6.47 12.04
C CYS A 219 14.31 7.64 13.01
N GLY A 220 13.17 8.32 13.05
CA GLY A 220 12.81 9.26 14.12
C GLY A 220 12.37 8.56 15.41
N GLU A 221 12.14 7.24 15.43
CA GLU A 221 11.88 6.50 16.67
C GLU A 221 13.18 6.28 17.47
N GLU A 222 13.13 6.39 18.80
CA GLU A 222 14.35 6.45 19.61
C GLU A 222 15.32 5.27 19.44
N THR A 223 14.85 4.03 19.36
CA THR A 223 15.72 2.86 19.19
C THR A 223 16.11 2.61 17.74
N SER A 224 15.22 2.92 16.80
CA SER A 224 15.51 2.89 15.37
C SER A 224 16.60 3.89 14.98
N LEU A 225 16.55 5.09 15.56
CA LEU A 225 17.54 6.14 15.38
C LEU A 225 18.93 5.67 15.81
N ILE A 226 19.00 4.99 16.96
CA ILE A 226 20.25 4.38 17.45
C ILE A 226 20.78 3.34 16.44
N GLU A 227 19.93 2.43 15.95
CA GLU A 227 20.33 1.42 14.97
C GLU A 227 20.82 2.06 13.66
N SER A 228 20.14 3.08 13.17
CA SER A 228 20.55 3.82 11.98
C SER A 228 21.91 4.50 12.17
N LEU A 229 22.15 5.10 13.34
CA LEU A 229 23.42 5.75 13.69
C LEU A 229 24.57 4.73 13.81
N GLU A 230 24.28 3.51 14.21
CA GLU A 230 25.23 2.39 14.19
C GLU A 230 25.54 1.85 12.79
N GLY A 231 24.95 2.44 11.73
CA GLY A 231 25.14 2.01 10.34
C GLY A 231 24.32 0.77 9.98
N LYS A 232 23.33 0.39 10.80
CA LYS A 232 22.41 -0.71 10.52
C LYS A 232 21.12 -0.17 9.90
N PRO A 233 20.25 -1.04 9.35
CA PRO A 233 18.90 -0.61 8.96
C PRO A 233 18.15 -0.02 10.17
N GLY A 234 17.44 1.10 9.98
CA GLY A 234 16.60 1.74 11.01
C GLY A 234 15.38 0.90 11.41
N LYS A 235 15.64 -0.19 12.11
CA LYS A 235 14.66 -1.14 12.64
C LYS A 235 14.69 -1.04 14.17
N PRO A 236 13.58 -0.62 14.82
CA PRO A 236 13.53 -0.48 16.27
C PRO A 236 14.00 -1.71 17.05
N ARG A 237 14.57 -1.48 18.23
CA ARG A 237 14.90 -2.54 19.21
C ARG A 237 13.71 -2.81 20.10
N LEU A 238 13.53 -4.07 20.50
CA LEU A 238 12.54 -4.41 21.53
C LEU A 238 13.01 -3.85 22.89
N LYS A 239 12.09 -3.26 23.64
CA LYS A 239 12.33 -2.80 25.01
C LYS A 239 11.74 -3.85 25.97
N PRO A 240 12.49 -4.36 26.96
CA PRO A 240 13.90 -4.10 27.30
C PRO A 240 14.94 -4.83 26.41
N PRO A 241 16.22 -4.37 26.34
CA PRO A 241 16.83 -3.33 27.17
C PRO A 241 16.52 -1.89 26.72
N PHE A 242 16.39 -0.98 27.69
CA PHE A 242 16.20 0.45 27.42
C PHE A 242 17.51 1.13 26.98
N PRO A 243 17.44 2.19 26.15
CA PRO A 243 18.64 2.92 25.70
C PRO A 243 19.54 3.43 26.83
N ALA A 244 18.94 3.82 27.97
CA ALA A 244 19.69 4.31 29.13
C ALA A 244 20.64 3.24 29.73
N ALA A 245 20.38 1.95 29.48
CA ALA A 245 21.28 0.87 29.86
C ALA A 245 22.15 0.42 28.67
N VAL A 246 21.53 0.12 27.53
CA VAL A 246 22.22 -0.37 26.32
C VAL A 246 21.65 0.36 25.11
N GLY A 247 22.26 1.48 24.77
CA GLY A 247 21.88 2.36 23.66
C GLY A 247 22.89 2.30 22.52
N LEU A 248 23.38 3.48 22.12
CA LEU A 248 24.29 3.67 21.01
C LEU A 248 25.63 2.97 21.25
N PHE A 249 26.07 2.14 20.29
CA PHE A 249 27.28 1.32 20.38
C PHE A 249 27.32 0.41 21.63
N GLY A 250 26.14 0.01 22.12
CA GLY A 250 26.02 -0.77 23.36
C GLY A 250 26.34 0.01 24.64
N CYS A 251 26.44 1.34 24.54
CA CYS A 251 26.73 2.24 25.64
C CYS A 251 25.46 2.93 26.17
N PRO A 252 25.40 3.35 27.45
CA PRO A 252 24.28 4.11 27.99
C PRO A 252 24.01 5.34 27.14
N SER A 253 22.77 5.48 26.66
CA SER A 253 22.39 6.59 25.78
C SER A 253 20.98 7.10 26.06
N THR A 254 20.77 8.40 25.90
CA THR A 254 19.43 8.99 25.94
C THR A 254 19.14 9.71 24.63
N VAL A 255 17.99 9.36 24.04
CA VAL A 255 17.45 10.07 22.87
C VAL A 255 16.50 11.18 23.34
N ALA A 256 16.73 12.42 22.91
CA ALA A 256 15.88 13.57 23.22
C ALA A 256 15.64 14.42 21.97
N ASN A 257 14.43 14.97 21.83
CA ASN A 257 14.08 15.84 20.70
C ASN A 257 14.84 17.17 20.75
N VAL A 258 15.13 17.75 19.58
CA VAL A 258 15.78 19.08 19.42
C VAL A 258 15.16 20.14 20.35
N GLU A 259 13.85 20.35 20.30
CA GLU A 259 13.17 21.34 21.15
C GLU A 259 13.40 21.09 22.65
N THR A 260 13.38 19.84 23.12
CA THR A 260 13.61 19.50 24.53
C THR A 260 15.03 19.81 24.97
N VAL A 261 16.01 19.56 24.10
CA VAL A 261 17.42 19.81 24.37
C VAL A 261 17.71 21.32 24.32
N ALA A 262 17.19 22.02 23.32
CA ALA A 262 17.43 23.45 23.10
C ALA A 262 16.82 24.37 24.17
N VAL A 263 15.71 23.98 24.83
CA VAL A 263 15.14 24.79 25.92
C VAL A 263 15.92 24.65 27.23
N ALA A 264 16.71 23.59 27.40
CA ALA A 264 17.35 23.24 28.67
C ALA A 264 18.30 24.32 29.22
N PRO A 265 19.19 24.94 28.41
CA PRO A 265 20.06 26.00 28.89
C PRO A 265 19.27 27.21 29.42
N THR A 266 18.21 27.59 28.70
CA THR A 266 17.34 28.71 29.10
C THR A 266 16.58 28.41 30.40
N ILE A 267 16.12 27.17 30.58
CA ILE A 267 15.50 26.73 31.85
C ILE A 267 16.53 26.84 32.99
N CYS A 268 17.75 26.34 32.81
CA CYS A 268 18.80 26.46 33.83
C CYS A 268 19.21 27.92 34.12
N ARG A 269 19.14 28.81 33.13
CA ARG A 269 19.45 30.25 33.30
C ARG A 269 18.34 31.01 34.01
N ARG A 270 17.08 30.83 33.58
CA ARG A 270 15.91 31.57 34.07
C ARG A 270 15.26 30.94 35.31
N GLY A 271 15.62 29.69 35.61
CA GLY A 271 15.10 28.89 36.72
C GLY A 271 13.95 27.98 36.29
N GLY A 272 13.92 26.76 36.85
CA GLY A 272 12.85 25.80 36.57
C GLY A 272 11.46 26.33 36.94
N SER A 273 11.35 27.08 38.04
CA SER A 273 10.09 27.68 38.49
C SER A 273 9.50 28.70 37.51
N TRP A 274 10.33 29.44 36.78
CA TRP A 274 9.87 30.35 35.72
C TRP A 274 9.20 29.57 34.59
N PHE A 275 9.82 28.48 34.14
CA PHE A 275 9.24 27.62 33.08
C PHE A 275 8.00 26.87 33.57
N ALA A 276 8.03 26.37 34.81
CA ALA A 276 6.89 25.75 35.49
C ALA A 276 5.73 26.73 35.70
N GLY A 277 6.04 28.03 35.68
CA GLY A 277 5.09 29.10 35.75
C GLY A 277 4.13 29.13 34.57
N PHE A 278 4.44 28.54 33.41
CA PHE A 278 3.58 28.52 32.22
C PHE A 278 2.75 27.23 32.12
N GLY A 279 1.56 27.33 31.54
CA GLY A 279 0.68 26.19 31.27
C GLY A 279 0.01 25.60 32.52
N ARG A 280 -0.77 24.53 32.31
CA ARG A 280 -1.42 23.78 33.41
C ARG A 280 -0.41 22.93 34.17
N GLU A 281 -0.83 22.52 35.37
CA GLU A 281 -0.11 21.48 36.12
C GLU A 281 0.10 20.23 35.24
N ARG A 282 1.29 19.63 35.34
CA ARG A 282 1.75 18.49 34.51
C ARG A 282 1.87 18.78 33.01
N ASN A 283 1.65 20.03 32.60
CA ASN A 283 1.69 20.50 31.21
C ASN A 283 2.46 21.82 31.13
N GLN A 284 3.58 21.90 31.85
CA GLN A 284 4.27 23.15 32.02
C GLN A 284 5.12 23.58 30.82
N GLY A 285 5.29 24.90 30.72
CA GLY A 285 6.25 25.55 29.83
C GLY A 285 5.66 26.14 28.56
N THR A 286 6.55 26.44 27.62
CA THR A 286 6.20 26.86 26.26
C THR A 286 6.33 25.68 25.30
N LYS A 287 5.72 25.83 24.12
CA LYS A 287 5.76 24.85 23.04
C LYS A 287 5.80 25.55 21.68
N LEU A 288 6.62 25.02 20.78
CA LEU A 288 6.53 25.37 19.36
C LEU A 288 5.35 24.65 18.72
N PHE A 289 4.40 25.42 18.19
CA PHE A 289 3.26 24.95 17.42
C PHE A 289 3.54 25.13 15.94
N GLY A 290 3.43 24.06 15.15
CA GLY A 290 3.47 24.12 13.69
C GLY A 290 2.06 24.07 13.14
N ILE A 291 1.49 25.20 12.72
CA ILE A 291 0.12 25.26 12.21
C ILE A 291 0.14 25.22 10.68
N SER A 292 -0.60 24.26 10.12
CA SER A 292 -0.66 23.97 8.69
C SER A 292 -2.09 23.68 8.21
N GLY A 293 -2.28 23.53 6.90
CA GLY A 293 -3.57 23.23 6.30
C GLY A 293 -4.42 24.46 5.98
N ALA A 294 -5.73 24.37 6.23
CA ALA A 294 -6.74 25.36 5.84
C ALA A 294 -6.82 26.57 6.78
N VAL A 295 -5.69 27.22 7.06
CA VAL A 295 -5.61 28.51 7.78
C VAL A 295 -5.18 29.64 6.86
N ASN A 296 -5.49 30.89 7.21
CA ASN A 296 -5.16 32.04 6.37
C ASN A 296 -3.65 32.25 6.25
N ASN A 297 -2.93 32.14 7.38
CA ASN A 297 -1.47 32.29 7.43
C ASN A 297 -0.84 31.10 8.19
N PRO A 298 -0.50 29.99 7.49
CA PRO A 298 0.23 28.88 8.11
C PRO A 298 1.56 29.35 8.67
N CYS A 299 1.87 29.00 9.91
CA CYS A 299 3.08 29.48 10.59
C CYS A 299 3.56 28.51 11.68
N THR A 300 4.81 28.66 12.06
CA THR A 300 5.37 28.05 13.27
C THR A 300 5.57 29.14 14.31
N VAL A 301 4.96 28.97 15.48
CA VAL A 301 4.98 29.97 16.55
C VAL A 301 5.24 29.29 17.89
N GLU A 302 6.11 29.88 18.71
CA GLU A 302 6.22 29.49 20.12
C GLU A 302 5.01 30.04 20.87
N GLU A 303 4.41 29.31 21.79
CA GLU A 303 3.35 29.88 22.62
C GLU A 303 3.28 29.15 23.97
N GLU A 304 2.52 29.69 24.91
CA GLU A 304 2.28 29.03 26.20
C GLU A 304 1.61 27.67 25.98
N MET A 305 2.05 26.64 26.71
CA MET A 305 1.27 25.40 26.82
C MET A 305 -0.12 25.69 27.38
N SER A 306 -1.08 24.82 27.06
CA SER A 306 -2.47 24.94 27.50
C SER A 306 -3.25 26.12 26.92
N ILE A 307 -2.71 26.82 25.91
CA ILE A 307 -3.49 27.79 25.12
C ILE A 307 -4.72 27.13 24.49
N PRO A 308 -5.90 27.78 24.45
CA PRO A 308 -7.03 27.29 23.69
C PRO A 308 -6.69 27.13 22.20
N LEU A 309 -7.06 25.99 21.60
CA LEU A 309 -6.79 25.67 20.19
C LEU A 309 -7.38 26.72 19.24
N ARG A 310 -8.59 27.19 19.54
CA ARG A 310 -9.23 28.26 18.79
C ARG A 310 -8.45 29.58 18.86
N GLU A 311 -8.02 29.98 20.05
CA GLU A 311 -7.22 31.20 20.26
C GLU A 311 -5.89 31.11 19.51
N LEU A 312 -5.21 29.96 19.56
CA LEU A 312 -3.96 29.73 18.81
C LEU A 312 -4.15 30.00 17.31
N ILE A 313 -5.21 29.46 16.71
CA ILE A 313 -5.48 29.59 15.27
C ILE A 313 -5.94 31.00 14.90
N GLU A 314 -6.89 31.56 15.65
CA GLU A 314 -7.43 32.89 15.36
C GLU A 314 -6.36 33.97 15.52
N ARG A 315 -5.56 33.92 16.59
CA ARG A 315 -4.55 34.95 16.88
C ARG A 315 -3.33 34.87 15.97
N HIS A 316 -2.75 33.69 15.81
CA HIS A 316 -1.44 33.55 15.16
C HIS A 316 -1.49 33.22 13.68
N CYS A 317 -2.58 32.59 13.23
CA CYS A 317 -2.75 32.22 11.81
C CYS A 317 -3.77 33.13 11.10
N GLY A 318 -4.40 34.07 11.81
CA GLY A 318 -5.49 34.89 11.27
C GLY A 318 -6.78 34.11 11.03
N GLY A 319 -6.97 32.97 11.70
CA GLY A 319 -8.18 32.15 11.58
C GLY A 319 -8.14 31.08 10.47
N VAL A 320 -9.20 30.27 10.46
CA VAL A 320 -9.48 29.26 9.43
C VAL A 320 -9.89 29.96 8.12
N LYS A 321 -9.53 29.39 6.98
CA LYS A 321 -9.97 29.91 5.67
C LYS A 321 -11.50 29.89 5.59
N GLY A 322 -12.11 31.04 5.32
CA GLY A 322 -13.57 31.19 5.32
C GLY A 322 -14.20 31.34 6.71
N GLY A 323 -13.40 31.53 7.77
CA GLY A 323 -13.87 31.71 9.14
C GLY A 323 -13.99 30.40 9.93
N TRP A 324 -14.13 30.52 11.26
CA TRP A 324 -14.15 29.37 12.17
C TRP A 324 -15.32 28.40 11.91
N ASP A 325 -16.45 28.90 11.39
CA ASP A 325 -17.59 28.08 11.01
C ASP A 325 -17.34 27.22 9.77
N ASN A 326 -16.32 27.54 8.98
CA ASN A 326 -15.88 26.70 7.86
C ASN A 326 -14.94 25.56 8.30
N LEU A 327 -14.61 25.46 9.59
CA LEU A 327 -13.82 24.36 10.12
C LEU A 327 -14.59 23.04 10.05
N LEU A 328 -13.94 22.00 9.51
CA LEU A 328 -14.42 20.63 9.58
C LEU A 328 -13.81 19.92 10.79
N ALA A 329 -12.47 19.90 10.84
CA ALA A 329 -11.73 19.10 11.78
C ALA A 329 -10.27 19.56 11.91
N ILE A 330 -9.60 19.13 12.98
CA ILE A 330 -8.20 19.44 13.24
C ILE A 330 -7.49 18.17 13.71
N ILE A 331 -6.31 17.90 13.15
CA ILE A 331 -5.36 16.95 13.74
C ILE A 331 -4.41 17.78 14.62
N PRO A 332 -4.48 17.66 15.96
CA PRO A 332 -3.85 18.64 16.84
C PRO A 332 -2.34 18.44 17.05
N GLY A 333 -1.79 17.27 16.74
CA GLY A 333 -0.49 16.85 17.26
C GLY A 333 0.46 16.17 16.29
N GLY A 334 0.34 16.46 15.00
CA GLY A 334 0.97 15.72 13.91
C GLY A 334 0.08 14.58 13.45
N SER A 335 0.38 14.03 12.27
CA SER A 335 -0.42 12.97 11.66
C SER A 335 -0.70 11.75 12.54
N SER A 336 0.12 11.50 13.55
CA SER A 336 -0.01 10.36 14.45
C SER A 336 -1.18 10.46 15.41
N THR A 337 -1.76 11.66 15.62
CA THR A 337 -2.81 11.83 16.63
C THR A 337 -4.21 11.75 16.03
N PRO A 338 -5.21 11.22 16.77
CA PRO A 338 -6.59 11.19 16.31
C PRO A 338 -7.12 12.58 15.94
N ILE A 339 -7.85 12.66 14.83
CA ILE A 339 -8.52 13.88 14.39
C ILE A 339 -9.63 14.29 15.36
N LEU A 340 -9.80 15.60 15.57
CA LEU A 340 -10.85 16.19 16.39
C LEU A 340 -11.85 16.96 15.51
N PRO A 341 -13.16 16.74 15.66
CA PRO A 341 -14.19 17.51 14.97
C PRO A 341 -14.35 18.90 15.59
N LYS A 342 -14.87 19.87 14.81
CA LYS A 342 -15.05 21.28 15.23
C LYS A 342 -15.61 21.43 16.66
N HIS A 343 -16.68 20.71 17.00
CA HIS A 343 -17.35 20.88 18.30
C HIS A 343 -16.48 20.55 19.51
N ILE A 344 -15.46 19.69 19.36
CA ILE A 344 -14.46 19.44 20.42
C ILE A 344 -13.40 20.54 20.39
N CYS A 345 -12.99 20.96 19.18
CA CYS A 345 -11.98 22.01 19.00
C CYS A 345 -12.39 23.38 19.57
N ASP A 346 -13.69 23.66 19.72
CA ASP A 346 -14.22 24.94 20.22
C ASP A 346 -13.66 25.27 21.63
N ASP A 347 -13.56 24.27 22.52
CA ASP A 347 -13.12 24.44 23.92
C ASP A 347 -11.80 23.69 24.25
N GLN A 348 -11.12 23.16 23.23
CA GLN A 348 -9.94 22.32 23.43
C GLN A 348 -8.71 23.13 23.85
N LEU A 349 -8.02 22.69 24.90
CA LEU A 349 -6.70 23.22 25.27
C LEU A 349 -5.57 22.45 24.59
N MET A 350 -4.54 23.18 24.17
CA MET A 350 -3.34 22.64 23.53
C MET A 350 -2.28 22.23 24.54
N ASP A 351 -2.55 21.12 25.23
CA ASP A 351 -1.59 20.45 26.09
C ASP A 351 -1.77 18.91 26.06
N PHE A 352 -0.86 18.17 26.71
CA PHE A 352 -0.86 16.71 26.61
C PHE A 352 -2.09 16.09 27.25
N ASP A 353 -2.44 16.52 28.46
CA ASP A 353 -3.51 15.88 29.22
C ASP A 353 -4.89 16.27 28.68
N GLY A 354 -5.10 17.53 28.30
CA GLY A 354 -6.37 17.99 27.72
C GLY A 354 -6.68 17.34 26.38
N LEU A 355 -5.68 17.14 25.51
CA LEU A 355 -5.89 16.43 24.25
C LEU A 355 -6.09 14.93 24.46
N LYS A 356 -5.44 14.35 25.47
CA LYS A 356 -5.66 12.95 25.86
C LYS A 356 -7.07 12.71 26.37
N ASP A 357 -7.62 13.64 27.16
CA ASP A 357 -8.98 13.56 27.69
C ASP A 357 -10.03 13.60 26.57
N SER A 358 -9.73 14.32 25.48
CA SER A 358 -10.52 14.33 24.24
C SER A 358 -10.21 13.17 23.29
N GLN A 359 -9.58 12.11 23.80
CA GLN A 359 -9.19 10.91 23.06
C GLN A 359 -8.33 11.19 21.82
N SER A 360 -7.49 12.21 21.89
CA SER A 360 -6.43 12.53 20.92
C SER A 360 -5.08 12.64 21.65
N GLY A 361 -4.11 13.34 21.07
CA GLY A 361 -2.81 13.60 21.69
C GLY A 361 -2.20 14.90 21.19
N LEU A 362 -1.32 15.48 22.01
CA LEU A 362 -0.56 16.67 21.61
C LEU A 362 0.53 16.35 20.60
N GLY A 363 1.09 15.14 20.64
CA GLY A 363 2.19 14.72 19.77
C GLY A 363 3.28 15.79 19.67
N THR A 364 3.67 16.18 18.46
CA THR A 364 4.69 17.22 18.22
C THR A 364 4.15 18.65 18.34
N ALA A 365 2.85 18.82 18.60
CA ALA A 365 2.07 20.05 18.49
C ALA A 365 2.03 20.63 17.05
N ALA A 366 2.04 19.74 16.06
CA ALA A 366 1.76 20.08 14.67
C ALA A 366 0.25 20.08 14.41
N VAL A 367 -0.34 21.27 14.30
CA VAL A 367 -1.78 21.46 14.11
C VAL A 367 -2.09 21.46 12.61
N ILE A 368 -2.77 20.43 12.12
CA ILE A 368 -3.21 20.32 10.73
C ILE A 368 -4.70 20.63 10.67
N VAL A 369 -5.05 21.78 10.08
CA VAL A 369 -6.44 22.28 10.00
C VAL A 369 -7.10 21.83 8.70
N LEU A 370 -8.29 21.24 8.79
CA LEU A 370 -9.12 20.85 7.65
C LEU A 370 -10.42 21.68 7.65
N ASP A 371 -10.70 22.36 6.55
CA ASP A 371 -11.97 23.05 6.34
C ASP A 371 -13.03 22.11 5.74
N LYS A 372 -14.28 22.58 5.60
CA LYS A 372 -15.39 21.81 5.03
C LYS A 372 -15.23 21.47 3.55
N SER A 373 -14.28 22.10 2.85
CA SER A 373 -13.97 21.76 1.45
C SER A 373 -13.05 20.53 1.34
N ALA A 374 -12.37 20.17 2.43
CA ALA A 374 -11.48 19.04 2.47
C ALA A 374 -12.26 17.71 2.54
N ASP A 375 -11.80 16.76 1.76
CA ASP A 375 -12.21 15.36 1.87
C ASP A 375 -11.41 14.68 2.98
N VAL A 376 -12.02 14.57 4.17
CA VAL A 376 -11.35 14.04 5.36
C VAL A 376 -11.02 12.56 5.22
N VAL A 377 -11.84 11.77 4.51
CA VAL A 377 -11.58 10.35 4.24
C VAL A 377 -10.33 10.20 3.37
N ARG A 378 -10.20 11.03 2.33
CA ARG A 378 -9.00 11.07 1.48
C ARG A 378 -7.77 11.55 2.23
N ALA A 379 -7.90 12.56 3.10
CA ALA A 379 -6.80 13.04 3.92
C ALA A 379 -6.23 11.93 4.80
N ILE A 380 -7.11 11.20 5.51
CA ILE A 380 -6.69 10.08 6.36
C ILE A 380 -6.19 8.89 5.53
N SER A 381 -6.78 8.60 4.37
CA SER A 381 -6.26 7.58 3.45
C SER A 381 -4.83 7.91 3.00
N ARG A 382 -4.53 9.18 2.72
CA ARG A 382 -3.17 9.62 2.38
C ARG A 382 -2.20 9.47 3.55
N LEU A 383 -2.66 9.65 4.79
CA LEU A 383 -1.86 9.33 5.98
C LEU A 383 -1.63 7.82 6.12
N SER A 384 -2.63 6.98 5.86
CA SER A 384 -2.44 5.52 5.85
C SER A 384 -1.39 5.09 4.83
N HIS A 385 -1.40 5.68 3.62
CA HIS A 385 -0.34 5.45 2.63
C HIS A 385 1.04 5.92 3.15
N PHE A 386 1.13 7.08 3.81
CA PHE A 386 2.37 7.55 4.42
C PHE A 386 2.92 6.53 5.42
N TYR A 387 2.11 6.05 6.37
CA TYR A 387 2.58 5.09 7.36
C TYR A 387 2.95 3.72 6.78
N ARG A 388 2.26 3.28 5.72
CA ARG A 388 2.65 2.07 4.98
C ARG A 388 3.99 2.26 4.26
N HIS A 389 4.23 3.42 3.68
CA HIS A 389 5.50 3.75 3.01
C HIS A 389 6.67 3.84 4.00
N GLU A 390 6.41 4.48 5.14
CA GLU A 390 7.41 4.78 6.17
C GLU A 390 7.55 3.70 7.26
N SER A 391 6.96 2.52 7.05
CA SER A 391 7.12 1.38 7.96
C SER A 391 8.40 0.60 7.61
N CYS A 392 9.24 0.32 8.61
CA CYS A 392 10.45 -0.51 8.44
C CYS A 392 10.16 -2.00 8.15
N GLY A 393 8.90 -2.43 8.27
CA GLY A 393 8.49 -3.81 7.99
C GLY A 393 9.01 -4.89 8.96
N GLN A 394 9.56 -4.51 10.12
CA GLN A 394 10.13 -5.48 11.08
C GLN A 394 9.07 -6.36 11.75
N CYS A 395 8.10 -5.76 12.46
CA CYS A 395 7.06 -6.51 13.17
C CYS A 395 5.84 -6.78 12.29
N THR A 396 5.32 -8.01 12.34
CA THR A 396 4.21 -8.47 11.50
C THR A 396 2.94 -7.61 11.65
N PRO A 397 2.48 -7.24 12.87
CA PRO A 397 1.27 -6.43 13.00
C PRO A 397 1.37 -5.08 12.29
N CYS A 398 2.52 -4.41 12.35
CA CYS A 398 2.73 -3.16 11.61
C CYS A 398 2.91 -3.40 10.11
N ARG A 399 3.76 -4.35 9.71
CA ARG A 399 4.09 -4.62 8.30
C ARG A 399 2.85 -5.00 7.48
N GLU A 400 2.08 -5.96 7.96
CA GLU A 400 0.89 -6.43 7.25
C GLU A 400 -0.31 -5.54 7.55
N GLY A 401 -0.45 -5.07 8.79
CA GLY A 401 -1.57 -4.22 9.22
C GLY A 401 -1.59 -2.88 8.47
N SER A 402 -0.46 -2.19 8.34
CA SER A 402 -0.40 -0.90 7.62
C SER A 402 -0.77 -1.02 6.14
N LYS A 403 -0.33 -2.11 5.48
CA LYS A 403 -0.72 -2.42 4.10
C LYS A 403 -2.21 -2.73 4.00
N TRP A 404 -2.75 -3.51 4.93
CA TRP A 404 -4.17 -3.89 4.90
C TRP A 404 -5.07 -2.69 5.19
N THR A 405 -4.72 -1.84 6.17
CA THR A 405 -5.47 -0.61 6.46
C THR A 405 -5.42 0.37 5.29
N GLU A 406 -4.27 0.55 4.64
CA GLU A 406 -4.16 1.36 3.41
C GLU A 406 -5.10 0.87 2.31
N GLN A 407 -5.15 -0.45 2.07
CA GLN A 407 -6.03 -1.04 1.05
C GLN A 407 -7.51 -0.82 1.39
N ILE A 408 -7.91 -0.95 2.65
CA ILE A 408 -9.29 -0.67 3.09
C ILE A 408 -9.58 0.82 2.93
N MET A 409 -8.69 1.69 3.38
CA MET A 409 -8.86 3.15 3.29
C MET A 409 -8.94 3.64 1.85
N SER A 410 -8.15 3.08 0.93
CA SER A 410 -8.23 3.40 -0.51
C SER A 410 -9.58 3.01 -1.12
N ARG A 411 -10.21 1.94 -0.62
CA ARG A 411 -11.59 1.58 -1.02
C ARG A 411 -12.61 2.50 -0.38
N PHE A 412 -12.44 2.87 0.89
CA PHE A 412 -13.34 3.79 1.59
C PHE A 412 -13.34 5.18 0.95
N GLU A 413 -12.17 5.67 0.50
CA GLU A 413 -12.05 6.91 -0.27
C GLU A 413 -12.94 6.89 -1.53
N LYS A 414 -13.03 5.73 -2.20
CA LYS A 414 -13.86 5.53 -3.40
C LYS A 414 -15.32 5.18 -3.11
N GLY A 415 -15.68 4.91 -1.85
CA GLY A 415 -17.00 4.38 -1.48
C GLY A 415 -17.19 2.88 -1.74
N GLN A 416 -16.14 2.15 -2.11
CA GLN A 416 -16.16 0.69 -2.42
C GLN A 416 -16.09 -0.20 -1.17
N GLY A 417 -16.56 0.32 -0.04
CA GLY A 417 -16.58 -0.35 1.25
C GLY A 417 -17.95 -0.92 1.60
N ARG A 418 -18.00 -1.76 2.63
CA ARG A 418 -19.24 -2.16 3.29
C ARG A 418 -19.28 -1.58 4.69
N GLU A 419 -20.47 -1.31 5.21
CA GLU A 419 -20.62 -0.78 6.58
C GLU A 419 -19.95 -1.67 7.63
N ARG A 420 -20.06 -3.01 7.50
CA ARG A 420 -19.37 -3.96 8.37
C ARG A 420 -17.84 -3.81 8.38
N GLU A 421 -17.27 -3.32 7.27
CA GLU A 421 -15.82 -3.18 7.13
C GLU A 421 -15.31 -1.99 7.94
N ILE A 422 -16.17 -1.03 8.32
CA ILE A 422 -15.82 0.06 9.23
C ILE A 422 -15.48 -0.54 10.60
N ASP A 423 -16.33 -1.43 11.12
CA ASP A 423 -16.09 -2.11 12.40
C ASP A 423 -14.89 -3.06 12.31
N MET A 424 -14.75 -3.79 11.20
CA MET A 424 -13.58 -4.64 10.94
C MET A 424 -12.27 -3.82 10.93
N LEU A 425 -12.27 -2.64 10.32
CA LEU A 425 -11.12 -1.73 10.31
C LEU A 425 -10.82 -1.22 11.73
N GLN A 426 -11.86 -0.91 12.50
CA GLN A 426 -11.72 -0.53 13.91
C GLN A 426 -11.13 -1.66 14.77
N GLU A 427 -11.49 -2.91 14.51
CA GLU A 427 -10.89 -4.09 15.17
C GLU A 427 -9.43 -4.29 14.74
N LEU A 428 -9.14 -4.19 13.45
CA LEU A 428 -7.79 -4.32 12.91
C LEU A 428 -6.83 -3.29 13.52
N THR A 429 -7.26 -2.04 13.63
CA THR A 429 -6.44 -0.98 14.27
C THR A 429 -6.14 -1.31 15.74
N LYS A 430 -7.08 -1.91 16.48
CA LYS A 430 -6.86 -2.36 17.87
C LYS A 430 -5.96 -3.59 17.98
N GLN A 431 -5.94 -4.46 16.97
CA GLN A 431 -5.02 -5.60 16.92
C GLN A 431 -3.58 -5.17 16.64
N VAL A 432 -3.38 -4.04 15.95
CA VAL A 432 -2.05 -3.45 15.75
C VAL A 432 -1.60 -2.75 17.02
N GLU A 433 -2.47 -1.92 17.60
CA GLU A 433 -2.19 -1.15 18.81
C GLU A 433 -1.74 -2.07 19.96
N GLY A 434 -0.63 -1.72 20.61
CA GLY A 434 -0.03 -2.52 21.69
C GLY A 434 0.66 -3.83 21.28
N HIS A 435 0.60 -4.22 20.00
CA HIS A 435 1.21 -5.47 19.49
C HIS A 435 2.39 -5.22 18.54
N THR A 436 2.84 -3.96 18.42
CA THR A 436 4.00 -3.57 17.61
C THR A 436 5.25 -3.33 18.48
N ILE A 437 6.44 -3.44 17.88
CA ILE A 437 7.71 -3.20 18.60
C ILE A 437 7.86 -1.73 19.00
N CYS A 438 7.41 -0.82 18.13
CA CYS A 438 7.44 0.62 18.37
C CYS A 438 6.07 1.27 18.20
N ALA A 439 5.98 2.54 18.57
CA ALA A 439 4.77 3.35 18.51
C ALA A 439 4.32 3.74 17.09
N LEU A 440 5.05 3.36 16.03
CA LEU A 440 4.58 3.57 14.65
C LEU A 440 3.26 2.83 14.40
N GLY A 441 3.05 1.67 15.05
CA GLY A 441 1.79 0.93 15.00
C GLY A 441 0.60 1.75 15.49
N GLU A 442 0.77 2.39 16.64
CA GLU A 442 -0.20 3.33 17.22
C GLU A 442 -0.40 4.54 16.31
N ALA A 443 0.70 5.13 15.82
CA ALA A 443 0.69 6.31 14.98
C ALA A 443 -0.12 6.14 13.68
N PHE A 444 -0.15 4.94 13.07
CA PHE A 444 -1.00 4.71 11.89
C PHE A 444 -2.42 4.24 12.22
N ALA A 445 -2.62 3.60 13.38
CA ALA A 445 -3.92 3.15 13.84
C ALA A 445 -4.80 4.34 14.27
N TRP A 446 -4.26 5.24 15.08
CA TRP A 446 -4.99 6.34 15.71
C TRP A 446 -5.71 7.32 14.75
N PRO A 447 -5.14 7.71 13.59
CA PRO A 447 -5.84 8.57 12.63
C PRO A 447 -7.08 7.90 12.05
N ILE A 448 -6.99 6.58 11.80
CA ILE A 448 -8.11 5.78 11.32
C ILE A 448 -9.17 5.62 12.41
N GLN A 449 -8.75 5.34 13.65
CA GLN A 449 -9.67 5.27 14.79
C GLN A 449 -10.40 6.60 15.02
N GLY A 450 -9.69 7.73 14.92
CA GLY A 450 -10.28 9.07 15.00
C GLY A 450 -11.28 9.34 13.87
N LEU A 451 -10.94 8.96 12.63
CA LEU A 451 -11.85 9.08 11.49
C LEU A 451 -13.12 8.26 11.72
N ILE A 452 -13.01 7.00 12.12
CA ILE A 452 -14.17 6.14 12.38
C ILE A 452 -15.02 6.72 13.51
N ARG A 453 -14.40 7.17 14.61
CA ARG A 453 -15.13 7.69 15.76
C ARG A 453 -15.94 8.96 15.44
N HIS A 454 -15.38 9.87 14.65
CA HIS A 454 -15.98 11.20 14.43
C HIS A 454 -16.67 11.36 13.07
N PHE A 455 -16.28 10.59 12.06
CA PHE A 455 -16.72 10.71 10.67
C PHE A 455 -17.28 9.39 10.10
N ARG A 456 -17.72 8.45 10.96
CA ARG A 456 -18.47 7.25 10.51
C ARG A 456 -19.68 7.59 9.63
N PRO A 457 -20.53 8.58 9.96
CA PRO A 457 -21.64 8.94 9.07
C PRO A 457 -21.20 9.36 7.67
N GLU A 458 -20.03 10.00 7.55
CA GLU A 458 -19.46 10.38 6.26
C GLU A 458 -18.98 9.15 5.47
N LEU A 459 -18.35 8.17 6.14
CA LEU A 459 -17.98 6.89 5.54
C LEU A 459 -19.21 6.13 5.03
N GLU A 460 -20.25 6.01 5.86
CA GLU A 460 -21.51 5.33 5.50
C GLU A 460 -22.22 6.02 4.34
N ALA A 461 -22.37 7.35 4.40
CA ALA A 461 -22.98 8.13 3.31
C ALA A 461 -22.24 7.95 1.98
N ARG A 462 -20.91 7.85 2.01
CA ARG A 462 -20.08 7.64 0.83
C ARG A 462 -20.27 6.26 0.22
N MET A 463 -20.40 5.23 1.06
CA MET A 463 -20.71 3.86 0.62
C MET A 463 -22.13 3.76 0.05
N GLN A 464 -23.10 4.42 0.68
CA GLN A 464 -24.50 4.47 0.21
C GLN A 464 -24.60 5.19 -1.14
N LYS A 465 -23.90 6.31 -1.30
CA LYS A 465 -23.81 7.04 -2.59
C LYS A 465 -23.23 6.14 -3.68
N TYR A 466 -22.11 5.47 -3.42
CA TYR A 466 -21.52 4.54 -4.38
C TYR A 466 -22.52 3.43 -4.77
N ALA A 467 -23.19 2.84 -3.78
CA ALA A 467 -24.16 1.78 -4.01
C ALA A 467 -25.36 2.24 -4.85
N ALA A 468 -25.84 3.47 -4.65
CA ALA A 468 -26.90 4.07 -5.44
C ALA A 468 -26.48 4.28 -6.91
N GLU A 469 -25.24 4.70 -7.14
CA GLU A 469 -24.69 4.94 -8.49
C GLU A 469 -24.39 3.64 -9.25
N HIS A 470 -23.98 2.57 -8.56
CA HIS A 470 -23.49 1.32 -9.16
C HIS A 470 -24.46 0.13 -9.01
N GLY A 471 -25.71 0.38 -8.61
CA GLY A 471 -26.78 -0.64 -8.62
C GLY A 471 -26.71 -1.67 -7.48
N GLY A 472 -26.05 -1.36 -6.37
CA GLY A 472 -26.04 -2.21 -5.16
C GLY A 472 -24.79 -2.03 -4.29
N GLN A 473 -24.80 -2.65 -3.11
CA GLN A 473 -23.62 -2.68 -2.24
C GLN A 473 -22.48 -3.51 -2.88
N THR A 474 -21.25 -3.03 -2.76
CA THR A 474 -20.06 -3.78 -3.23
C THR A 474 -19.90 -5.11 -2.50
N TYR A 475 -19.28 -6.11 -3.13
CA TYR A 475 -18.84 -7.31 -2.43
C TYR A 475 -17.61 -7.07 -1.56
N ALA A 476 -17.30 -8.02 -0.67
CA ALA A 476 -16.13 -7.95 0.20
C ALA A 476 -14.86 -7.75 -0.64
N GLY A 477 -14.06 -6.72 -0.32
CA GLY A 477 -12.89 -6.36 -1.13
C GLY A 477 -13.16 -5.37 -2.27
N GLY A 478 -14.38 -4.84 -2.39
CA GLY A 478 -14.72 -3.76 -3.34
C GLY A 478 -15.15 -4.22 -4.74
N TRP A 479 -15.56 -5.47 -4.91
CA TRP A 479 -16.06 -5.95 -6.21
C TRP A 479 -17.45 -5.41 -6.51
N GLU A 480 -17.71 -5.07 -7.77
CA GLU A 480 -19.02 -4.55 -8.18
C GLU A 480 -20.13 -5.61 -8.18
N PRO A 481 -21.35 -5.25 -7.75
CA PRO A 481 -22.55 -6.07 -7.89
C PRO A 481 -22.96 -6.18 -9.37
N GLY A 482 -22.31 -7.10 -10.07
CA GLY A 482 -22.49 -7.32 -11.51
C GLY A 482 -21.57 -8.43 -12.02
N LEU A 483 -20.43 -8.63 -11.36
CA LEU A 483 -19.55 -9.78 -11.60
C LEU A 483 -20.32 -11.10 -11.41
N GLU A 484 -21.30 -11.15 -10.50
CA GLU A 484 -22.15 -12.32 -10.28
C GLU A 484 -23.08 -12.61 -11.47
N ARG A 485 -23.54 -11.60 -12.23
CA ARG A 485 -24.26 -11.86 -13.50
C ARG A 485 -23.33 -12.43 -14.55
N THR A 486 -22.10 -11.93 -14.64
CA THR A 486 -21.07 -12.46 -15.54
C THR A 486 -20.66 -13.88 -15.14
N PHE A 487 -20.52 -14.15 -13.84
CA PHE A 487 -20.22 -15.47 -13.30
C PHE A 487 -21.41 -16.44 -13.39
N ARG A 488 -22.65 -16.00 -13.18
CA ARG A 488 -23.86 -16.82 -13.41
C ARG A 488 -24.07 -17.06 -14.89
N LEU A 489 -23.80 -16.09 -15.76
CA LEU A 489 -23.79 -16.29 -17.21
C LEU A 489 -22.72 -17.30 -17.58
N LEU A 490 -21.51 -17.20 -17.04
CA LEU A 490 -20.44 -18.20 -17.20
C LEU A 490 -20.81 -19.57 -16.61
N GLN A 491 -21.53 -19.63 -15.50
CA GLN A 491 -21.98 -20.85 -14.84
C GLN A 491 -23.15 -21.51 -15.58
N SER A 492 -24.07 -20.72 -16.14
CA SER A 492 -25.14 -21.18 -17.02
C SER A 492 -24.57 -21.63 -18.37
N ILE A 493 -23.59 -20.90 -18.92
CA ILE A 493 -22.83 -21.32 -20.10
C ILE A 493 -22.07 -22.61 -19.79
N ALA A 494 -21.42 -22.73 -18.63
CA ALA A 494 -20.73 -23.94 -18.21
C ALA A 494 -21.69 -25.13 -17.95
N GLN A 495 -22.88 -24.88 -17.41
CA GLN A 495 -23.93 -25.90 -17.25
C GLN A 495 -24.53 -26.34 -18.59
N ILE A 496 -24.73 -25.40 -19.52
CA ILE A 496 -25.16 -25.72 -20.89
C ILE A 496 -24.06 -26.55 -21.57
N LEU A 497 -22.79 -26.18 -21.42
CA LEU A 497 -21.64 -26.91 -21.96
C LEU A 497 -21.44 -28.28 -21.28
N SER A 498 -21.74 -28.43 -19.98
CA SER A 498 -21.71 -29.73 -19.28
C SER A 498 -22.91 -30.63 -19.59
N SER A 499 -23.97 -30.07 -20.17
CA SER A 499 -25.16 -30.82 -20.62
C SER A 499 -24.94 -31.52 -21.97
N TYR A 500 -23.89 -31.15 -22.70
CA TYR A 500 -23.48 -31.83 -23.93
C TYR A 500 -22.35 -32.83 -23.60
N THR A 501 -22.67 -34.09 -23.82
CA THR A 501 -21.89 -35.28 -23.48
C THR A 501 -20.54 -35.36 -24.21
N LEU A 502 -19.43 -35.35 -23.45
CA LEU A 502 -18.17 -36.14 -23.52
C LEU A 502 -16.90 -35.30 -23.16
N PRO A 503 -15.86 -35.89 -22.51
CA PRO A 503 -15.82 -36.57 -21.22
C PRO A 503 -15.02 -35.71 -20.21
N PHE A 504 -15.70 -35.08 -19.26
CA PHE A 504 -15.08 -34.25 -18.21
C PHE A 504 -14.46 -35.09 -17.07
N GLU A 505 -14.66 -36.42 -17.08
CA GLU A 505 -14.25 -37.32 -16.00
C GLU A 505 -12.73 -37.54 -15.92
N CYS A 506 -12.00 -37.51 -17.04
CA CYS A 506 -10.53 -37.64 -17.01
C CYS A 506 -9.83 -36.43 -16.38
N LEU A 507 -10.45 -35.25 -16.43
CA LEU A 507 -9.89 -34.02 -15.83
C LEU A 507 -10.14 -33.97 -14.32
N LEU A 508 -11.31 -34.43 -13.87
CA LEU A 508 -11.66 -34.55 -12.45
C LEU A 508 -10.81 -35.61 -11.73
N PHE A 509 -10.48 -36.71 -12.41
CA PHE A 509 -9.61 -37.76 -11.86
C PHE A 509 -8.18 -37.29 -11.60
N LEU A 510 -7.68 -36.34 -12.40
CA LEU A 510 -6.35 -35.71 -12.22
C LEU A 510 -6.34 -34.64 -11.11
N ILE A 511 -7.47 -33.97 -10.89
CA ILE A 511 -7.61 -32.97 -9.81
C ILE A 511 -7.79 -33.64 -8.44
N ALA A 512 -8.35 -34.86 -8.39
CA ALA A 512 -8.55 -35.62 -7.16
C ALA A 512 -7.23 -36.16 -6.52
N TYR A 513 -6.11 -36.14 -7.26
CA TYR A 513 -4.80 -36.64 -6.78
C TYR A 513 -3.81 -35.56 -6.34
N LEU A 514 -4.19 -34.28 -6.37
CA LEU A 514 -3.40 -33.22 -5.72
C LEU A 514 -3.69 -33.21 -4.22
N PRO A 515 -2.67 -33.29 -3.33
CA PRO A 515 -2.89 -33.32 -1.90
C PRO A 515 -3.38 -31.94 -1.44
N LEU A 516 -4.70 -31.77 -1.35
CA LEU A 516 -5.30 -30.65 -0.64
C LEU A 516 -5.21 -30.97 0.86
N PRO A 517 -4.67 -30.06 1.70
CA PRO A 517 -4.62 -30.29 3.13
C PRO A 517 -6.05 -30.36 3.67
N THR A 518 -6.45 -31.54 4.14
CA THR A 518 -7.70 -31.76 4.86
C THR A 518 -7.59 -31.17 6.26
N SER A 519 -7.74 -29.85 6.36
CA SER A 519 -8.06 -29.17 7.62
C SER A 519 -9.42 -28.50 7.46
N LYS A 520 -10.30 -28.64 8.46
CA LYS A 520 -11.68 -28.13 8.47
C LYS A 520 -11.80 -26.59 8.53
N ALA A 521 -10.82 -25.86 8.01
CA ALA A 521 -10.88 -24.42 7.75
C ALA A 521 -10.61 -24.21 6.25
N GLY A 522 -11.61 -23.71 5.52
CA GLY A 522 -11.51 -23.52 4.07
C GLY A 522 -10.39 -22.53 3.71
N PRO A 523 -9.68 -22.73 2.57
CA PRO A 523 -8.61 -21.82 2.16
C PRO A 523 -9.20 -20.47 1.76
N ASP A 524 -8.55 -19.39 2.22
CA ASP A 524 -8.86 -18.00 1.89
C ASP A 524 -8.89 -17.79 0.36
N ALA A 525 -9.81 -16.94 -0.12
CA ALA A 525 -9.94 -16.59 -1.53
C ALA A 525 -8.66 -15.90 -2.05
N ALA A 526 -7.91 -15.22 -1.18
CA ALA A 526 -6.60 -14.64 -1.49
C ALA A 526 -5.54 -15.73 -1.72
N THR A 527 -5.52 -16.78 -0.90
CA THR A 527 -4.64 -17.95 -1.09
C THR A 527 -5.03 -18.70 -2.34
N THR A 528 -6.33 -18.87 -2.59
CA THR A 528 -6.83 -19.51 -3.82
C THR A 528 -6.47 -18.69 -5.06
N HIS A 529 -6.61 -17.36 -5.00
CA HIS A 529 -6.22 -16.46 -6.09
C HIS A 529 -4.71 -16.41 -6.30
N ALA A 530 -3.90 -16.34 -5.22
CA ALA A 530 -2.44 -16.38 -5.31
C ALA A 530 -1.93 -17.72 -5.85
N VAL A 531 -2.56 -18.82 -5.42
CA VAL A 531 -2.32 -20.16 -5.97
C VAL A 531 -2.75 -20.20 -7.42
N LEU A 532 -3.91 -19.65 -7.82
CA LEU A 532 -4.36 -19.62 -9.21
C LEU A 532 -3.50 -18.73 -10.10
N VAL A 533 -3.00 -17.60 -9.61
CA VAL A 533 -2.07 -16.71 -10.32
C VAL A 533 -0.70 -17.36 -10.44
N GLY A 534 -0.20 -17.98 -9.37
CA GLY A 534 1.01 -18.79 -9.39
C GLY A 534 0.90 -19.96 -10.36
N LEU A 535 -0.22 -20.69 -10.33
CA LEU A 535 -0.54 -21.79 -11.23
C LEU A 535 -0.66 -21.30 -12.67
N ARG A 536 -1.28 -20.13 -12.91
CA ARG A 536 -1.35 -19.49 -14.24
C ARG A 536 0.04 -19.13 -14.75
N GLY A 537 0.92 -18.62 -13.89
CA GLY A 537 2.32 -18.34 -14.23
C GLY A 537 3.08 -19.62 -14.58
N GLN A 538 2.95 -20.66 -13.76
CA GLN A 538 3.59 -21.96 -13.98
C GLN A 538 3.04 -22.68 -15.23
N LEU A 539 1.73 -22.61 -15.50
CA LEU A 539 1.11 -23.15 -16.71
C LEU A 539 1.49 -22.35 -17.95
N ALA A 540 1.66 -21.03 -17.86
CA ALA A 540 2.18 -20.22 -18.95
C ALA A 540 3.64 -20.59 -19.27
N LEU A 541 4.46 -20.77 -18.23
CA LEU A 541 5.85 -21.21 -18.35
C LEU A 541 5.97 -22.62 -18.93
N ALA A 542 5.16 -23.58 -18.44
CA ALA A 542 5.11 -24.94 -18.95
C ALA A 542 4.69 -24.96 -20.44
N ARG A 543 3.70 -24.15 -20.83
CA ARG A 543 3.30 -24.00 -22.24
C ARG A 543 4.41 -23.39 -23.12
N ARG A 544 5.24 -22.49 -22.58
CA ARG A 544 6.44 -21.99 -23.29
C ARG A 544 7.48 -23.10 -23.46
N TYR A 545 7.70 -23.89 -22.41
CA TYR A 545 8.62 -25.03 -22.44
C TYR A 545 8.25 -26.08 -23.51
N PHE A 546 6.97 -26.45 -23.64
CA PHE A 546 6.51 -27.37 -24.69
C PHE A 546 6.62 -26.81 -26.12
N ARG A 547 6.87 -25.51 -26.28
CA ARG A 547 7.06 -24.82 -27.56
C ARG A 547 8.52 -24.42 -27.81
N LEU A 548 9.44 -24.76 -26.89
CA LEU A 548 10.86 -24.50 -27.04
C LEU A 548 11.36 -25.14 -28.34
N PHE A 549 12.14 -24.38 -29.12
CA PHE A 549 12.63 -24.76 -30.46
C PHE A 549 11.59 -24.92 -31.58
N ARG A 550 10.28 -24.74 -31.35
CA ARG A 550 9.28 -24.79 -32.43
C ARG A 550 9.46 -23.70 -33.51
N PHE A 551 10.26 -22.68 -33.24
CA PHE A 551 10.66 -21.71 -34.27
C PHE A 551 11.43 -22.39 -35.42
N LEU A 552 12.22 -23.44 -35.14
CA LEU A 552 12.95 -24.20 -36.16
C LEU A 552 11.99 -24.90 -37.12
N GLU A 553 10.93 -25.52 -36.59
CA GLU A 553 9.89 -26.14 -37.42
C GLU A 553 9.19 -25.09 -38.29
N SER A 554 8.89 -23.92 -37.73
CA SER A 554 8.24 -22.82 -38.47
C SER A 554 9.13 -22.29 -39.59
N PHE A 555 10.42 -22.05 -39.33
CA PHE A 555 11.37 -21.61 -40.36
C PHE A 555 11.64 -22.69 -41.40
N HIS A 556 11.77 -23.96 -41.00
CA HIS A 556 11.92 -25.06 -41.95
C HIS A 556 10.68 -25.22 -42.84
N ALA A 557 9.50 -25.05 -42.27
CA ALA A 557 8.24 -25.05 -42.98
C ALA A 557 8.08 -23.85 -43.94
N ALA A 558 8.65 -22.69 -43.59
CA ALA A 558 8.74 -21.52 -44.49
C ALA A 558 9.73 -21.78 -45.64
N GLN A 559 10.92 -22.31 -45.31
CA GLN A 559 11.96 -22.66 -46.28
C GLN A 559 11.45 -23.69 -47.30
N LYS A 560 10.73 -24.73 -46.85
CA LYS A 560 10.15 -25.74 -47.75
C LYS A 560 9.14 -25.14 -48.73
N LEU A 561 8.29 -24.22 -48.27
CA LEU A 561 7.37 -23.49 -49.15
C LEU A 561 8.12 -22.58 -50.12
N TYR A 562 9.15 -21.88 -49.64
CA TYR A 562 9.98 -21.03 -50.48
C TYR A 562 10.69 -21.82 -51.59
N LEU A 563 11.27 -22.99 -51.28
CA LEU A 563 11.89 -23.87 -52.27
C LEU A 563 10.87 -24.52 -53.23
N SER A 564 9.60 -24.62 -52.84
CA SER A 564 8.53 -25.07 -53.74
C SER A 564 8.22 -24.03 -54.83
N LEU A 565 8.51 -22.75 -54.58
CA LEU A 565 8.30 -21.68 -55.56
C LEU A 565 9.31 -21.73 -56.71
N SER A 566 10.53 -22.22 -56.47
CA SER A 566 11.60 -22.33 -57.47
C SER A 566 11.52 -23.60 -58.33
N SER A 567 10.72 -24.59 -57.92
CA SER A 567 10.56 -25.89 -58.61
C SER A 567 9.26 -26.01 -59.43
N THR A 568 8.35 -25.02 -59.36
CA THR A 568 7.05 -25.06 -60.02
C THR A 568 6.99 -24.03 -61.15
N PRO A 569 6.75 -24.40 -62.42
CA PRO A 569 6.52 -23.42 -63.49
C PRO A 569 5.29 -22.58 -63.16
N THR A 570 5.29 -21.31 -63.57
CA THR A 570 4.27 -20.28 -63.28
C THR A 570 2.84 -20.86 -63.30
N SER A 571 2.23 -20.91 -62.11
CA SER A 571 0.87 -21.39 -61.88
C SER A 571 -0.14 -20.65 -62.78
N THR A 572 -1.06 -21.40 -63.40
CA THR A 572 -2.20 -20.87 -64.19
C THR A 572 -3.29 -20.22 -63.33
N SER A 573 -3.09 -20.06 -62.02
CA SER A 573 -4.04 -19.40 -61.13
C SER A 573 -4.11 -17.88 -61.40
N ARG A 574 -5.30 -17.30 -61.22
CA ARG A 574 -5.56 -15.86 -61.39
C ARG A 574 -4.68 -14.95 -60.51
N TRP A 575 -4.10 -15.51 -59.44
CA TRP A 575 -3.28 -14.82 -58.44
C TRP A 575 -1.84 -15.34 -58.38
N GLY A 576 -1.40 -16.12 -59.38
CA GLY A 576 -0.05 -16.68 -59.44
C GLY A 576 0.32 -17.53 -58.20
N ASN A 577 1.52 -17.30 -57.65
CA ASN A 577 2.03 -17.95 -56.45
C ASN A 577 1.86 -17.09 -55.18
N THR A 578 0.97 -16.10 -55.19
CA THR A 578 0.84 -15.11 -54.11
C THR A 578 0.37 -15.74 -52.79
N ASP A 579 -0.47 -16.76 -52.83
CA ASP A 579 -0.91 -17.51 -51.63
C ASP A 579 0.26 -18.24 -50.94
N VAL A 580 1.17 -18.81 -51.72
CA VAL A 580 2.38 -19.47 -51.23
C VAL A 580 3.35 -18.46 -50.62
N TRP A 581 3.53 -17.28 -51.22
CA TRP A 581 4.33 -16.20 -50.63
C TRP A 581 3.75 -15.70 -49.31
N ILE A 582 2.44 -15.50 -49.22
CA ILE A 582 1.78 -15.09 -47.97
C ILE A 582 1.96 -16.16 -46.88
N ASP A 583 1.90 -17.45 -47.23
CA ASP A 583 2.19 -18.54 -46.30
C ASP A 583 3.67 -18.55 -45.84
N VAL A 584 4.62 -18.23 -46.73
CA VAL A 584 6.04 -18.08 -46.38
C VAL A 584 6.22 -16.96 -45.34
N PHE A 585 5.60 -15.80 -45.57
CA PHE A 585 5.62 -14.70 -44.61
C PHE A 585 4.95 -15.07 -43.28
N SER A 586 3.76 -15.69 -43.32
CA SER A 586 3.05 -16.15 -42.12
C SER A 586 3.93 -17.05 -41.26
N ARG A 587 4.56 -18.08 -41.85
CA ARG A 587 5.44 -19.00 -41.13
C ARG A 587 6.74 -18.36 -40.64
N THR A 588 7.26 -17.38 -41.37
CA THR A 588 8.47 -16.64 -40.98
C THR A 588 8.19 -15.76 -39.77
N PHE A 589 7.09 -15.01 -39.78
CA PHE A 589 6.66 -14.20 -38.63
C PHE A 589 6.32 -15.07 -37.41
N ASN A 590 5.69 -16.23 -37.61
CA ASN A 590 5.47 -17.20 -36.53
C ASN A 590 6.79 -17.72 -35.94
N GLY A 591 7.78 -17.99 -36.80
CA GLY A 591 9.13 -18.38 -36.37
C GLY A 591 9.81 -17.29 -35.54
N MET A 592 9.73 -16.03 -35.98
CA MET A 592 10.28 -14.89 -35.24
C MET A 592 9.61 -14.69 -33.88
N TYR A 593 8.28 -14.83 -33.80
CA TYR A 593 7.55 -14.81 -32.53
C TYR A 593 8.04 -15.90 -31.57
N LEU A 594 8.09 -17.15 -32.03
CA LEU A 594 8.53 -18.29 -31.21
C LEU A 594 10.00 -18.19 -30.80
N LEU A 595 10.85 -17.57 -31.63
CA LEU A 595 12.25 -17.30 -31.31
C LEU A 595 12.37 -16.29 -30.15
N LEU A 596 11.63 -15.18 -30.22
CA LEU A 596 11.64 -14.16 -29.16
C LEU A 596 10.95 -14.66 -27.87
N GLU A 597 9.91 -15.49 -27.99
CA GLU A 597 9.28 -16.15 -26.84
C GLU A 597 10.25 -17.14 -26.17
N ALA A 598 11.08 -17.85 -26.94
CA ALA A 598 12.11 -18.74 -26.42
C ALA A 598 13.29 -17.97 -25.79
N SER A 599 13.74 -16.87 -26.41
CA SER A 599 14.88 -16.09 -25.93
C SER A 599 14.60 -15.32 -24.63
N THR A 600 13.34 -15.07 -24.30
CA THR A 600 12.92 -14.43 -23.04
C THR A 600 12.60 -15.43 -21.92
N MET A 601 12.72 -16.74 -22.19
CA MET A 601 12.34 -17.77 -21.23
C MET A 601 13.25 -17.79 -19.99
N ALA A 602 14.56 -17.58 -20.16
CA ALA A 602 15.50 -17.55 -19.04
C ALA A 602 15.29 -16.34 -18.13
N ASP A 603 15.02 -15.17 -18.72
CA ASP A 603 14.64 -13.94 -18.01
C ASP A 603 13.34 -14.12 -17.21
N ALA A 604 12.31 -14.70 -17.84
CA ALA A 604 11.03 -14.99 -17.19
C ALA A 604 11.15 -16.00 -16.02
N GLN A 605 12.16 -16.87 -16.06
CA GLN A 605 12.48 -17.85 -15.01
C GLN A 605 13.42 -17.29 -13.93
N LYS A 606 13.94 -16.07 -14.11
CA LYS A 606 14.93 -15.43 -13.22
C LYS A 606 16.16 -16.32 -12.99
N ILE A 607 16.66 -16.95 -14.06
CA ILE A 607 17.88 -17.76 -13.98
C ILE A 607 19.09 -16.85 -14.10
N ASP A 608 19.76 -16.62 -12.98
CA ASP A 608 20.97 -15.79 -12.90
C ASP A 608 22.08 -16.35 -13.81
N GLY A 609 22.65 -15.50 -14.66
CA GLY A 609 23.71 -15.85 -15.62
C GLY A 609 23.24 -16.33 -17.01
N LEU A 610 21.95 -16.66 -17.18
CA LEU A 610 21.33 -17.03 -18.47
C LEU A 610 20.28 -16.03 -18.96
N ALA A 611 19.85 -15.10 -18.09
CA ALA A 611 19.01 -13.97 -18.44
C ALA A 611 19.73 -13.03 -19.44
N LEU A 612 19.14 -12.83 -20.62
CA LEU A 612 19.75 -12.09 -21.73
C LEU A 612 19.31 -10.63 -21.79
N TRP A 613 18.12 -10.32 -21.29
CA TRP A 613 17.42 -9.07 -21.56
C TRP A 613 17.20 -8.22 -20.29
N GLY A 614 17.11 -8.84 -19.11
CA GLY A 614 16.73 -8.17 -17.87
C GLY A 614 15.25 -7.76 -17.86
N PRO A 615 14.70 -7.35 -16.70
CA PRO A 615 13.25 -7.20 -16.52
C PRO A 615 12.61 -6.09 -17.36
N GLU A 616 13.34 -5.00 -17.63
CA GLU A 616 12.82 -3.88 -18.44
C GLU A 616 12.83 -4.22 -19.94
N LEU A 617 13.92 -4.82 -20.45
CA LEU A 617 14.03 -5.16 -21.86
C LEU A 617 13.22 -6.42 -22.21
N GLU A 618 13.04 -7.37 -21.28
CA GLU A 618 12.14 -8.53 -21.45
C GLU A 618 10.73 -8.08 -21.82
N ALA A 619 10.20 -7.06 -21.12
CA ALA A 619 8.87 -6.53 -21.40
C ALA A 619 8.76 -5.95 -22.83
N VAL A 620 9.80 -5.23 -23.28
CA VAL A 620 9.88 -4.68 -24.64
C VAL A 620 9.96 -5.79 -25.69
N VAL A 621 10.86 -6.76 -25.50
CA VAL A 621 11.02 -7.91 -26.41
C VAL A 621 9.74 -8.75 -26.46
N GLY A 622 9.04 -8.89 -25.33
CA GLY A 622 7.74 -9.54 -25.25
C GLY A 622 6.70 -8.87 -26.14
N VAL A 623 6.61 -7.53 -26.13
CA VAL A 623 5.69 -6.76 -26.99
C VAL A 623 6.07 -6.89 -28.46
N GLU A 624 7.35 -6.82 -28.82
CA GLU A 624 7.80 -7.05 -30.21
C GLU A 624 7.48 -8.46 -30.70
N GLY A 625 7.63 -9.48 -29.84
CA GLY A 625 7.19 -10.85 -30.15
C GLY A 625 5.70 -10.91 -30.49
N GLN A 626 4.85 -10.23 -29.73
CA GLN A 626 3.41 -10.17 -30.00
C GLN A 626 3.09 -9.50 -31.34
N ARG A 627 3.88 -8.52 -31.80
CA ARG A 627 3.73 -7.92 -33.14
C ARG A 627 4.00 -8.93 -34.26
N PHE A 628 5.05 -9.75 -34.13
CA PHE A 628 5.30 -10.81 -35.10
C PHE A 628 4.19 -11.86 -35.12
N TRP A 629 3.64 -12.22 -33.97
CA TRP A 629 2.49 -13.13 -33.92
C TRP A 629 1.25 -12.53 -34.59
N LEU A 630 0.98 -11.24 -34.36
CA LEU A 630 -0.08 -10.50 -35.02
C LEU A 630 0.07 -10.54 -36.55
N PHE A 631 1.26 -10.24 -37.07
CA PHE A 631 1.52 -10.28 -38.51
C PHE A 631 1.39 -11.70 -39.09
N SER A 632 1.82 -12.71 -38.34
CA SER A 632 1.65 -14.12 -38.73
C SER A 632 0.18 -14.49 -38.93
N LEU A 633 -0.69 -14.15 -37.96
CA LEU A 633 -2.12 -14.43 -38.01
C LEU A 633 -2.82 -13.63 -39.12
N ALA A 634 -2.46 -12.36 -39.31
CA ALA A 634 -2.97 -11.54 -40.40
C ALA A 634 -2.63 -12.14 -41.78
N CYS A 635 -1.39 -12.59 -41.96
CA CYS A 635 -0.98 -13.30 -43.17
C CYS A 635 -1.72 -14.64 -43.33
N GLY A 636 -1.93 -15.39 -42.24
CA GLY A 636 -2.67 -16.65 -42.25
C GLY A 636 -4.12 -16.49 -42.71
N ALA A 637 -4.82 -15.50 -42.14
CA ALA A 637 -6.18 -15.15 -42.53
C ALA A 637 -6.24 -14.69 -44.01
N LEU A 638 -5.30 -13.85 -44.44
CA LEU A 638 -5.22 -13.37 -45.82
C LEU A 638 -4.97 -14.51 -46.82
N SER A 639 -4.03 -15.42 -46.51
CA SER A 639 -3.75 -16.62 -47.32
C SER A 639 -4.98 -17.52 -47.43
N GLY A 640 -5.70 -17.73 -46.32
CA GLY A 640 -6.96 -18.49 -46.32
C GLY A 640 -8.01 -17.87 -47.24
N LEU A 641 -8.17 -16.54 -47.22
CA LEU A 641 -9.09 -15.82 -48.10
C LEU A 641 -8.69 -15.93 -49.58
N VAL A 642 -7.40 -15.80 -49.91
CA VAL A 642 -6.90 -15.95 -51.28
C VAL A 642 -7.13 -17.39 -51.78
N LYS A 643 -6.91 -18.40 -50.94
CA LYS A 643 -7.17 -19.81 -51.29
C LYS A 643 -8.65 -20.09 -51.50
N ILE A 644 -9.54 -19.52 -50.67
CA ILE A 644 -10.98 -19.60 -50.88
C ILE A 644 -11.35 -18.95 -52.22
N ALA A 645 -10.81 -17.77 -52.52
CA ALA A 645 -11.07 -17.07 -53.78
C ALA A 645 -10.60 -17.88 -55.00
N ASN A 646 -9.44 -18.56 -54.91
CA ASN A 646 -8.95 -19.46 -55.96
C ASN A 646 -9.88 -20.67 -56.14
N VAL A 647 -10.28 -21.34 -55.05
CA VAL A 647 -11.18 -22.49 -55.10
C VAL A 647 -12.57 -22.12 -55.66
N VAL A 648 -13.05 -20.91 -55.37
CA VAL A 648 -14.32 -20.39 -55.92
C VAL A 648 -14.18 -19.99 -57.39
N ALA A 649 -13.04 -19.42 -57.79
CA ALA A 649 -12.79 -19.04 -59.19
C ALA A 649 -12.63 -20.26 -60.12
N ASP A 650 -12.11 -21.37 -59.61
CA ASP A 650 -11.97 -22.64 -60.35
C ASP A 650 -13.25 -23.50 -60.35
N ALA A 651 -14.33 -23.05 -59.70
CA ALA A 651 -15.60 -23.77 -59.65
C ALA A 651 -16.44 -23.54 -60.93
N PRO A 652 -16.96 -24.59 -61.60
CA PRO A 652 -17.74 -24.44 -62.82
C PRO A 652 -19.09 -23.73 -62.57
N ALA A 653 -19.49 -22.83 -63.49
CA ALA A 653 -20.72 -22.04 -63.38
C ALA A 653 -21.99 -22.92 -63.31
N PRO A 654 -23.00 -22.59 -62.49
CA PRO A 654 -24.23 -23.37 -62.38
C PRO A 654 -25.15 -23.18 -63.61
N VAL A 655 -25.63 -24.28 -64.17
CA VAL A 655 -26.65 -24.31 -65.24
C VAL A 655 -28.05 -24.13 -64.61
N PRO A 656 -28.95 -23.29 -65.16
CA PRO A 656 -30.25 -23.02 -64.55
C PRO A 656 -31.23 -24.19 -64.76
N GLY A 657 -31.72 -24.81 -63.68
CA GLY A 657 -32.68 -25.92 -63.69
C GLY A 657 -33.99 -25.58 -62.96
N LYS A 658 -35.09 -25.71 -63.72
CA LYS A 658 -36.54 -25.47 -63.49
C LYS A 658 -37.09 -25.56 -62.04
N ARG A 659 -37.88 -24.52 -61.68
CA ARG A 659 -38.86 -24.49 -60.58
C ARG A 659 -39.87 -25.63 -60.68
N ARG A 660 -40.20 -26.26 -59.56
CA ARG A 660 -41.43 -27.03 -59.38
C ARG A 660 -42.24 -26.40 -58.24
N GLU A 661 -43.46 -26.02 -58.58
CA GLU A 661 -44.45 -25.37 -57.73
C GLU A 661 -45.09 -26.37 -56.74
N THR A 662 -45.56 -25.79 -55.65
CA THR A 662 -46.30 -26.36 -54.51
C THR A 662 -47.72 -26.81 -54.87
N SER A 663 -48.25 -27.83 -54.18
CA SER A 663 -49.69 -27.93 -53.88
C SER A 663 -49.97 -28.84 -52.68
N ASP A 664 -50.94 -28.40 -51.87
CA ASP A 664 -51.43 -28.89 -50.58
C ASP A 664 -52.14 -30.27 -50.58
N GLY A 665 -52.40 -30.81 -49.38
CA GLY A 665 -53.53 -31.73 -49.15
C GLY A 665 -53.37 -32.84 -48.09
N ASP A 666 -53.67 -32.49 -46.82
CA ASP A 666 -54.61 -33.14 -45.87
C ASP A 666 -54.62 -34.65 -45.45
N VAL A 667 -54.86 -34.81 -44.13
CA VAL A 667 -55.57 -35.90 -43.35
C VAL A 667 -55.05 -37.36 -43.25
N ASN A 668 -54.48 -37.64 -42.06
CA ASN A 668 -54.89 -38.63 -41.02
C ASN A 668 -54.90 -40.18 -41.20
N GLU A 669 -54.59 -40.82 -40.05
CA GLU A 669 -54.91 -42.18 -39.53
C GLU A 669 -54.08 -43.46 -39.86
N LYS A 670 -53.38 -43.91 -38.79
CA LYS A 670 -53.34 -45.25 -38.13
C LYS A 670 -52.88 -46.54 -38.83
N LYS A 671 -52.13 -47.32 -38.00
CA LYS A 671 -51.92 -48.79 -37.96
C LYS A 671 -51.06 -49.37 -39.11
N GLU A 672 -50.23 -50.40 -39.00
CA GLU A 672 -49.96 -51.51 -38.06
C GLU A 672 -48.52 -52.00 -38.36
N ARG A 673 -47.69 -52.31 -37.34
CA ARG A 673 -47.18 -53.65 -36.97
C ARG A 673 -46.38 -54.47 -38.03
N SER A 674 -45.19 -54.87 -37.56
CA SER A 674 -44.45 -56.15 -37.79
C SER A 674 -43.85 -56.50 -39.16
N THR A 675 -42.52 -56.50 -39.19
CA THR A 675 -41.60 -57.60 -39.58
C THR A 675 -42.09 -58.64 -40.60
N THR A 676 -41.38 -58.78 -41.73
CA THR A 676 -40.66 -60.02 -42.09
C THR A 676 -39.73 -59.82 -43.29
N GLU A 677 -38.71 -60.67 -43.31
CA GLU A 677 -37.59 -60.80 -44.24
C GLU A 677 -38.01 -61.20 -45.67
N GLY A 678 -37.10 -61.03 -46.63
CA GLY A 678 -37.22 -61.67 -47.94
C GLY A 678 -36.19 -61.17 -48.95
N ASP A 679 -35.10 -61.93 -49.08
CA ASP A 679 -34.08 -61.84 -50.14
C ASP A 679 -34.66 -61.91 -51.57
N GLY A 680 -33.96 -61.28 -52.51
CA GLY A 680 -34.18 -61.44 -53.94
C GLY A 680 -33.19 -60.62 -54.79
N GLN A 681 -32.16 -61.29 -55.30
CA GLN A 681 -31.16 -60.76 -56.24
C GLN A 681 -31.62 -60.84 -57.72
N ASP A 682 -30.97 -60.01 -58.53
CA ASP A 682 -30.80 -60.02 -60.01
C ASP A 682 -31.97 -59.46 -60.86
N GLU A 683 -31.81 -58.63 -61.91
CA GLU A 683 -30.71 -58.45 -62.88
C GLU A 683 -30.84 -57.10 -63.67
N LYS A 684 -29.70 -56.60 -64.18
CA LYS A 684 -29.46 -55.72 -65.38
C LYS A 684 -30.01 -54.26 -65.41
N THR A 685 -29.19 -53.23 -65.17
CA THR A 685 -28.20 -52.55 -66.07
C THR A 685 -28.73 -51.89 -67.35
N SER A 686 -29.01 -50.58 -67.29
CA SER A 686 -28.83 -49.64 -68.42
C SER A 686 -28.68 -48.16 -68.00
N ASP A 687 -27.96 -47.85 -66.91
CA ASP A 687 -27.82 -46.45 -66.44
C ASP A 687 -26.42 -46.09 -65.89
N LYS A 688 -25.38 -46.85 -66.29
CA LYS A 688 -24.02 -46.71 -65.74
C LYS A 688 -23.17 -45.59 -66.35
N GLY A 689 -23.65 -44.91 -67.39
CA GLY A 689 -22.94 -43.82 -68.07
C GLY A 689 -23.20 -42.43 -67.47
N GLU A 690 -24.47 -42.09 -67.25
CA GLU A 690 -24.87 -40.78 -66.71
C GLU A 690 -24.69 -40.70 -65.19
N GLY A 691 -24.98 -41.80 -64.47
CA GLY A 691 -24.80 -41.88 -63.02
C GLY A 691 -23.36 -41.69 -62.55
N LYS A 692 -22.35 -42.08 -63.34
CA LYS A 692 -20.92 -41.94 -62.98
C LYS A 692 -20.42 -40.51 -63.17
N GLN A 693 -20.84 -39.82 -64.24
CA GLN A 693 -20.53 -38.39 -64.42
C GLN A 693 -21.27 -37.51 -63.41
N GLN A 694 -22.50 -37.89 -63.04
CA GLN A 694 -23.29 -37.15 -62.06
C GLN A 694 -22.80 -37.41 -60.62
N SER A 695 -22.37 -38.65 -60.29
CA SER A 695 -21.72 -38.95 -59.01
C SER A 695 -20.36 -38.26 -58.88
N ASP A 696 -19.54 -38.25 -59.93
CA ASP A 696 -18.23 -37.57 -59.92
C ASP A 696 -18.38 -36.05 -59.80
N LYS A 697 -19.42 -35.45 -60.42
CA LYS A 697 -19.75 -34.03 -60.23
C LYS A 697 -20.26 -33.72 -58.82
N LEU A 698 -21.06 -34.61 -58.22
CA LEU A 698 -21.59 -34.44 -56.86
C LEU A 698 -20.47 -34.58 -55.81
N VAL A 699 -19.59 -35.58 -55.98
CA VAL A 699 -18.40 -35.80 -55.15
C VAL A 699 -17.45 -34.60 -55.26
N ARG A 700 -17.20 -34.10 -56.47
CA ARG A 700 -16.33 -32.92 -56.69
C ARG A 700 -16.94 -31.64 -56.10
N SER A 701 -18.26 -31.47 -56.16
CA SER A 701 -18.98 -30.35 -55.53
C SER A 701 -18.95 -30.45 -53.99
N GLN A 702 -19.08 -31.64 -53.43
CA GLN A 702 -18.93 -31.90 -51.99
C GLN A 702 -17.49 -31.65 -51.51
N GLU A 703 -16.48 -32.03 -52.31
CA GLU A 703 -15.07 -31.80 -52.00
C GLU A 703 -14.68 -30.31 -52.06
N VAL A 704 -15.24 -29.56 -53.00
CA VAL A 704 -15.07 -28.09 -53.05
C VAL A 704 -15.72 -27.44 -51.83
N ARG A 705 -16.94 -27.84 -51.45
CA ARG A 705 -17.63 -27.32 -50.25
C ARG A 705 -16.87 -27.65 -48.96
N SER A 706 -16.33 -28.86 -48.82
CA SER A 706 -15.56 -29.24 -47.63
C SER A 706 -14.25 -28.47 -47.53
N LYS A 707 -13.54 -28.25 -48.66
CA LYS A 707 -12.34 -27.41 -48.71
C LYS A 707 -12.62 -25.95 -48.34
N ILE A 708 -13.71 -25.37 -48.84
CA ILE A 708 -14.12 -24.00 -48.50
C ILE A 708 -14.50 -23.90 -47.01
N LEU A 709 -15.24 -24.87 -46.47
CA LEU A 709 -15.60 -24.88 -45.05
C LEU A 709 -14.37 -25.01 -44.14
N TYR A 710 -13.42 -25.86 -44.49
CA TYR A 710 -12.15 -26.00 -43.77
C TYR A 710 -11.33 -24.70 -43.78
N LEU A 711 -11.12 -24.11 -44.96
CA LEU A 711 -10.39 -22.84 -45.08
C LEU A 711 -11.13 -21.70 -44.37
N GLY A 712 -12.47 -21.67 -44.43
CA GLY A 712 -13.30 -20.69 -43.74
C GLY A 712 -13.17 -20.77 -42.22
N ARG A 713 -13.20 -21.99 -41.64
CA ARG A 713 -12.95 -22.19 -40.20
C ARG A 713 -11.58 -21.67 -39.78
N ARG A 714 -10.55 -21.92 -40.59
CA ARG A 714 -9.19 -21.44 -40.34
C ARG A 714 -9.09 -19.91 -40.38
N VAL A 715 -9.70 -19.26 -41.37
CA VAL A 715 -9.76 -17.79 -41.45
C VAL A 715 -10.47 -17.19 -40.23
N VAL A 716 -11.59 -17.79 -39.80
CA VAL A 716 -12.31 -17.35 -38.60
C VAL A 716 -11.45 -17.53 -37.34
N SER A 717 -10.75 -18.66 -37.21
CA SER A 717 -9.86 -18.89 -36.07
C SER A 717 -8.72 -17.88 -36.04
N ASP A 718 -7.98 -17.71 -37.14
CA ASP A 718 -6.86 -16.78 -37.22
C ASP A 718 -7.33 -15.32 -36.96
N THR A 719 -8.52 -14.94 -37.43
CA THR A 719 -9.11 -13.60 -37.20
C THR A 719 -9.53 -13.38 -35.75
N LEU A 720 -10.05 -14.41 -35.08
CA LEU A 720 -10.39 -14.31 -33.65
C LEU A 720 -9.12 -14.28 -32.79
N ASP A 721 -8.10 -15.07 -33.13
CA ASP A 721 -6.83 -15.11 -32.40
C ASP A 721 -6.06 -13.79 -32.52
N ILE A 722 -6.25 -13.00 -33.59
CA ILE A 722 -5.68 -11.64 -33.74
C ILE A 722 -6.03 -10.72 -32.56
N THR A 723 -7.18 -10.91 -31.92
CA THR A 723 -7.60 -10.08 -30.77
C THR A 723 -6.64 -10.22 -29.58
N ILE A 724 -5.91 -11.34 -29.49
CA ILE A 724 -4.99 -11.62 -28.40
C ILE A 724 -3.73 -10.74 -28.53
N PRO A 725 -2.87 -10.87 -29.56
CA PRO A 725 -1.72 -9.98 -29.71
C PRO A 725 -2.14 -8.54 -30.03
N GLY A 726 -3.29 -8.34 -30.71
CA GLY A 726 -3.82 -7.01 -31.01
C GLY A 726 -4.16 -6.20 -29.76
N SER A 727 -4.67 -6.84 -28.71
CA SER A 727 -4.89 -6.17 -27.42
C SER A 727 -3.59 -5.81 -26.70
N ILE A 728 -2.57 -6.68 -26.77
CA ILE A 728 -1.28 -6.49 -26.08
C ILE A 728 -0.44 -5.39 -26.75
N VAL A 729 -0.48 -5.32 -28.09
CA VAL A 729 0.21 -4.29 -28.88
C VAL A 729 -0.56 -2.95 -28.86
N GLY A 730 -1.79 -2.92 -28.35
CA GLY A 730 -2.65 -1.73 -28.32
C GLY A 730 -3.30 -1.40 -29.66
N TRP A 731 -3.31 -2.35 -30.61
CA TRP A 731 -3.90 -2.18 -31.94
C TRP A 731 -5.43 -2.32 -31.92
N VAL A 732 -5.98 -3.12 -31.00
CA VAL A 732 -7.41 -3.37 -30.87
C VAL A 732 -7.86 -3.10 -29.42
N PRO A 733 -8.73 -2.10 -29.16
CA PRO A 733 -9.28 -1.87 -27.83
C PRO A 733 -10.40 -2.89 -27.54
N VAL A 734 -10.03 -4.04 -26.97
CA VAL A 734 -10.99 -5.09 -26.58
C VAL A 734 -10.90 -5.39 -25.09
N SER A 735 -12.06 -5.67 -24.49
CA SER A 735 -12.12 -6.07 -23.08
C SER A 735 -11.45 -7.42 -22.85
N THR A 736 -10.89 -7.66 -21.67
CA THR A 736 -10.31 -8.95 -21.27
C THR A 736 -11.32 -10.11 -21.42
N GLY A 737 -12.62 -9.83 -21.22
CA GLY A 737 -13.69 -10.81 -21.42
C GLY A 737 -13.87 -11.20 -22.90
N THR A 738 -13.73 -10.24 -23.81
CA THR A 738 -13.79 -10.48 -25.27
C THR A 738 -12.62 -11.33 -25.73
N VAL A 739 -11.40 -11.07 -25.23
CA VAL A 739 -10.21 -11.87 -25.52
C VAL A 739 -10.39 -13.31 -24.99
N GLY A 740 -10.94 -13.46 -23.78
CA GLY A 740 -11.23 -14.77 -23.20
C GLY A 740 -12.26 -15.58 -24.01
N LEU A 741 -13.30 -14.93 -24.53
CA LEU A 741 -14.30 -15.56 -25.40
C LEU A 741 -13.69 -15.97 -26.75
N ALA A 742 -12.87 -15.10 -27.36
CA ALA A 742 -12.18 -15.41 -28.60
C ALA A 742 -11.28 -16.64 -28.44
N MET A 743 -10.45 -16.68 -27.38
CA MET A 743 -9.60 -17.83 -27.05
C MET A 743 -10.40 -19.14 -26.86
N PHE A 744 -11.57 -19.06 -26.22
CA PHE A 744 -12.42 -20.23 -26.02
C PHE A 744 -12.94 -20.77 -27.36
N VAL A 745 -13.46 -19.88 -28.21
CA VAL A 745 -13.98 -20.25 -29.53
C VAL A 745 -12.88 -20.84 -30.43
N THR A 746 -11.68 -20.24 -30.48
CA THR A 746 -10.57 -20.74 -31.29
C THR A 746 -10.04 -22.07 -30.78
N THR A 747 -10.01 -22.27 -29.46
CA THR A 747 -9.64 -23.57 -28.86
C THR A 747 -10.62 -24.67 -29.25
N VAL A 748 -11.93 -24.40 -29.23
CA VAL A 748 -12.95 -25.37 -29.66
C VAL A 748 -12.82 -25.68 -31.15
N LEU A 749 -12.68 -24.66 -32.01
CA LEU A 749 -12.50 -24.86 -33.44
C LEU A 749 -11.24 -25.69 -33.76
N THR A 750 -10.12 -25.38 -33.11
CA THR A 750 -8.85 -26.11 -33.28
C THR A 750 -8.97 -27.55 -32.79
N SER A 751 -9.68 -27.79 -31.68
CA SER A 751 -9.90 -29.14 -31.13
C SER A 751 -10.73 -30.00 -32.07
N ILE A 752 -11.75 -29.42 -32.71
CA ILE A 752 -12.56 -30.10 -33.74
C ILE A 752 -11.67 -30.48 -34.94
N ASP A 753 -10.84 -29.56 -35.43
CA ASP A 753 -9.95 -29.81 -36.56
C ASP A 753 -8.90 -30.90 -36.27
N ILE A 754 -8.32 -30.90 -35.06
CA ILE A 754 -7.39 -31.95 -34.60
C ILE A 754 -8.12 -33.28 -34.51
N TRP A 755 -9.33 -33.30 -33.94
CA TRP A 755 -10.13 -34.53 -33.82
C TRP A 755 -10.50 -35.11 -35.19
N GLU A 756 -10.92 -34.28 -36.14
CA GLU A 756 -11.18 -34.68 -37.52
C GLU A 756 -9.91 -35.20 -38.21
N ARG A 757 -8.73 -34.58 -37.95
CA ARG A 757 -7.46 -35.03 -38.50
C ARG A 757 -7.00 -36.37 -37.92
N CYS A 758 -7.07 -36.55 -36.60
CA CYS A 758 -6.82 -37.83 -35.95
C CYS A 758 -7.77 -38.91 -36.47
N GLY A 759 -9.05 -38.57 -36.66
CA GLY A 759 -10.04 -39.46 -37.27
C GLY A 759 -9.66 -39.89 -38.70
N ARG A 760 -9.16 -38.96 -39.52
CA ARG A 760 -8.66 -39.25 -40.88
C ARG A 760 -7.37 -40.08 -40.87
N GLU A 761 -6.42 -39.79 -39.98
CA GLU A 761 -5.16 -40.54 -39.85
C GLU A 761 -5.42 -41.97 -39.34
N VAL A 762 -6.33 -42.15 -38.38
CA VAL A 762 -6.79 -43.48 -37.93
C VAL A 762 -7.54 -44.24 -39.03
N ALA A 763 -8.34 -43.55 -39.84
CA ALA A 763 -9.01 -44.17 -41.00
C ALA A 763 -8.03 -44.56 -42.12
N ASN A 764 -6.97 -43.78 -42.34
CA ASN A 764 -5.92 -44.08 -43.32
C ASN A 764 -4.97 -45.18 -42.84
N SER A 765 -4.66 -45.23 -41.53
CA SER A 765 -3.90 -46.33 -40.90
C SER A 765 -4.64 -47.67 -40.93
N LYS A 766 -5.97 -47.67 -41.09
CA LYS A 766 -6.78 -48.88 -41.32
C LYS A 766 -6.87 -49.28 -42.80
N LYS A 767 -6.42 -48.42 -43.72
CA LYS A 767 -6.45 -48.66 -45.18
C LYS A 767 -5.08 -48.98 -45.78
N GLN A 768 -3.99 -48.59 -45.12
CA GLN A 768 -2.64 -49.13 -45.33
C GLN A 768 -2.52 -50.46 -44.58
#